data_AF-A0A7W9NKI0-F1
#
_entry.id   AF-A0A7W9NKI0-F1
#
_cell.length_a   1.000
_cell.length_b   1.000
_cell.length_c   1.000
_cell.angle_alpha   90.00
_cell.angle_beta   90.00
_cell.angle_gamma   90.00
#
_symmetry.space_group_name_H-M   'P 1'
#
loop_
_entity.id
_entity.type
_entity.pdbx_description
1 polymer ?
#
loop_
_entity_poly.entity_id
_entity_poly.type
_entity_poly.pdbx_seq_one_letter_code
_entity_poly.pdbx_strand_id
1 'polypeptide(L)'
;MLFEGGLLSTAGLDARTESVVLAAIDRRTAPVRPSDFLAAALSSGDRQVLTAVTMALDGEAEVDHVRQIIDLHNPPGSAPDEFDGRRERFSAAALRALDEFDAARHGDTAAGVELELLLVHVLRQLDVQLKILDTELAVRGLRDHIRLAVTPSAELFEGASGRLRSELFTEPAWVVLQNACVRAAELGFDRVLPPHVFLALLGETEGLAERLVRLQAPAEAGPARVADAVANALRISERAQDPLQLRRADLGDTAVALLHAAHRLAELWQVDRIGPQHLLGALLADPPARLVSILEREPLRLNLATARRQLEEFLRDVRGNPPPEVAFRIPGDLLPAEDLTHTARTDGIPAAPHLDEPIEAITRALFRRSGNHVLITGHGGVGRTALVRELARRAAGGKIAFLRHKRFVWADGRDVAPVDSGRKLAAVFTHVAGRTDLVLCLDGLGQLLRSESAADNRMLLRAVLKEGRVQLIGIMDATDYEDLLAGDHAMRSLVTRVELREPDRETALDMVTHTAETLAAEFGLAIEPKAVERAVGLCADYILNDRLPRKAVSVLRRACEDLDFERTVQGSDRKAVTAEDVTRVVSQLSGVPEGQLSGVDPAAGEDYTAALRSDVIGQDHAVQAVAEELRLIKFGLRSGSVLFFAGQTGVGKSELAKALARFYSASKRLQVYTMGNFLEGHSVTGIIGVAAGYVGHERGGRLINELNADPYCVFLLDEAEKAHPDVWKPFLNLFDEGWIEDQRGVRAHADRAIFIMTSNAGADLIADQFGRQVERSEIERNVRNHLTKVQHAATREPVFPPEFLARIRRVVVFNPLDRAAMAGIARKMLGRRERFWSESREKRLVVPDSVVEHIATVAHARNRDSGGKEGGRIVDKLIAELVEDPIVRAATSRSQDYLACQRIELIHQPNTNRVDVVFSREDQR
;
A
#
# COMPACT_ATOMS: atom_id res chain seq x y z
N MET A 1 39.16 39.13 49.77
CA MET A 1 38.78 39.93 48.59
C MET A 1 39.96 39.98 47.66
N LEU A 2 39.75 40.00 46.34
CA LEU A 2 40.82 40.05 45.34
C LEU A 2 41.55 41.40 45.29
N PHE A 3 40.92 42.47 45.77
CA PHE A 3 41.56 43.77 45.94
C PHE A 3 41.52 44.21 47.41
N GLU A 4 42.69 44.26 48.05
CA GLU A 4 42.85 44.73 49.43
C GLU A 4 43.54 46.09 49.43
N GLY A 5 42.90 47.11 50.01
CA GLY A 5 43.43 48.48 49.99
C GLY A 5 43.57 49.08 48.57
N GLY A 6 42.84 48.55 47.58
CA GLY A 6 42.93 48.98 46.17
C GLY A 6 44.05 48.32 45.36
N LEU A 7 44.79 47.39 45.95
CA LEU A 7 45.85 46.60 45.32
C LEU A 7 45.37 45.16 45.09
N LEU A 8 45.67 44.59 43.93
CA LEU A 8 45.39 43.18 43.64
C LEU A 8 46.20 42.29 44.60
N SER A 9 45.50 41.37 45.28
CA SER A 9 46.09 40.33 46.12
C SER A 9 45.73 38.96 45.54
N THR A 10 46.74 38.15 45.21
CA THR A 10 46.54 36.74 44.80
C THR A 10 46.41 35.80 46.00
N ALA A 11 46.52 36.32 47.23
CA ALA A 11 46.44 35.53 48.44
C ALA A 11 45.07 34.82 48.55
N GLY A 12 45.09 33.49 48.54
CA GLY A 12 43.88 32.66 48.63
C GLY A 12 43.23 32.33 47.29
N LEU A 13 43.94 32.49 46.17
CA LEU A 13 43.61 31.82 44.89
C LEU A 13 44.26 30.44 44.83
N ASP A 14 43.66 29.53 44.06
CA ASP A 14 44.32 28.27 43.70
C ASP A 14 45.51 28.50 42.76
N ALA A 15 46.46 27.55 42.76
CA ALA A 15 47.73 27.70 42.05
C ALA A 15 47.56 27.87 40.52
N ARG A 16 46.48 27.32 39.94
CA ARG A 16 46.16 27.44 38.50
C ARG A 16 45.73 28.87 38.19
N THR A 17 44.83 29.42 39.00
CA THR A 17 44.25 30.75 38.84
C THR A 17 45.27 31.83 39.13
N GLU A 18 46.06 31.68 40.20
CA GLU A 18 47.14 32.61 40.54
C GLU A 18 48.14 32.74 39.39
N SER A 19 48.58 31.60 38.82
CA SER A 19 49.52 31.58 37.69
C SER A 19 48.98 32.34 36.47
N VAL A 20 47.70 32.13 36.12
CA VAL A 20 47.06 32.83 34.99
C VAL A 20 46.90 34.33 35.24
N VAL A 21 46.52 34.73 36.46
CA VAL A 21 46.37 36.15 36.83
C VAL A 21 47.71 36.88 36.74
N LEU A 22 48.78 36.29 37.27
CA LEU A 22 50.14 36.87 37.18
C LEU A 22 50.63 36.93 35.73
N ALA A 23 50.44 35.86 34.95
CA ALA A 23 50.83 35.84 33.55
C ALA A 23 50.07 36.88 32.69
N ALA A 24 48.79 37.15 33.00
CA ALA A 24 48.02 38.20 32.34
C ALA A 24 48.56 39.60 32.65
N ILE A 25 48.99 39.83 33.89
CA ILE A 25 49.63 41.07 34.32
C ILE A 25 50.98 41.26 33.60
N ASP A 26 51.76 40.19 33.43
CA ASP A 26 53.07 40.26 32.78
C ASP A 26 52.98 40.50 31.26
N ARG A 27 51.86 40.14 30.63
CA ARG A 27 51.60 40.39 29.19
C ARG A 27 51.39 41.87 28.84
N ARG A 28 51.18 42.75 29.83
CA ARG A 28 50.59 44.10 29.68
C ARG A 28 51.33 45.05 28.72
N THR A 29 50.55 45.84 27.97
CA THR A 29 50.94 47.14 27.37
C THR A 29 50.28 48.37 28.05
N ALA A 30 49.32 48.11 28.96
CA ALA A 30 48.48 49.03 29.74
C ALA A 30 47.20 49.58 29.04
N PRO A 31 46.03 49.57 29.72
CA PRO A 31 45.69 48.84 30.96
C PRO A 31 45.49 47.33 30.71
N VAL A 32 45.54 46.49 31.76
CA VAL A 32 45.27 45.02 31.67
C VAL A 32 43.82 44.79 31.24
N ARG A 33 43.62 43.93 30.23
CA ARG A 33 42.34 43.70 29.56
C ARG A 33 41.85 42.27 29.75
N PRO A 34 40.53 42.00 29.63
CA PRO A 34 39.99 40.65 29.66
C PRO A 34 40.69 39.67 28.71
N SER A 35 41.06 40.11 27.49
CA SER A 35 41.80 39.26 26.56
C SER A 35 43.17 38.80 27.08
N ASP A 36 43.81 39.56 27.97
CA ASP A 36 45.12 39.20 28.54
C ASP A 36 44.98 37.97 29.44
N PHE A 37 43.89 37.89 30.21
CA PHE A 37 43.55 36.72 31.02
C PHE A 37 43.22 35.50 30.16
N LEU A 38 42.47 35.68 29.07
CA LEU A 38 42.19 34.59 28.13
C LEU A 38 43.49 34.09 27.49
N ALA A 39 44.36 34.98 26.98
CA ALA A 39 45.63 34.59 26.37
C ALA A 39 46.58 33.90 27.36
N ALA A 40 46.63 34.37 28.62
CA ALA A 40 47.40 33.74 29.68
C ALA A 40 46.88 32.32 29.99
N ALA A 41 45.55 32.14 30.06
CA ALA A 41 44.94 30.84 30.29
C ALA A 41 45.13 29.86 29.13
N LEU A 42 45.10 30.34 27.88
CA LEU A 42 45.44 29.49 26.73
C LEU A 42 46.92 29.08 26.74
N SER A 43 47.80 29.98 27.20
CA SER A 43 49.24 29.74 27.25
C SER A 43 49.66 28.84 28.42
N SER A 44 48.84 28.71 29.46
CA SER A 44 49.12 27.82 30.60
C SER A 44 49.04 26.33 30.24
N GLY A 45 48.40 25.99 29.11
CA GLY A 45 48.22 24.62 28.67
C GLY A 45 47.15 23.85 29.47
N ASP A 46 46.30 24.56 30.21
CA ASP A 46 45.31 23.93 31.07
C ASP A 46 44.29 23.10 30.26
N ARG A 47 44.23 21.79 30.52
CA ARG A 47 43.44 20.84 29.73
C ARG A 47 41.94 21.15 29.76
N GLN A 48 41.40 21.65 30.87
CA GLN A 48 39.97 21.94 31.00
C GLN A 48 39.60 23.21 30.22
N VAL A 49 40.44 24.23 30.32
CA VAL A 49 40.31 25.47 29.55
C VAL A 49 40.45 25.21 28.05
N LEU A 50 41.50 24.49 27.65
CA LEU A 50 41.75 24.18 26.23
C LEU A 50 40.60 23.36 25.63
N THR A 51 40.05 22.40 26.36
CA THR A 51 38.88 21.62 25.90
C THR A 51 37.68 22.53 25.68
N ALA A 52 37.34 23.37 26.66
CA ALA A 52 36.18 24.26 26.56
C ALA A 52 36.30 25.27 25.41
N VAL A 53 37.50 25.82 25.22
CA VAL A 53 37.76 26.78 24.14
C VAL A 53 37.77 26.08 22.78
N THR A 54 38.43 24.92 22.64
CA THR A 54 38.46 24.15 21.38
C THR A 54 37.05 23.74 20.94
N MET A 55 36.21 23.35 21.90
CA MET A 55 34.81 23.01 21.63
C MET A 55 33.96 24.20 21.17
N ALA A 56 34.45 25.42 21.36
CA ALA A 56 33.78 26.66 20.97
C ALA A 56 34.37 27.31 19.71
N LEU A 57 35.39 26.70 19.09
CA LEU A 57 35.97 27.19 17.84
C LEU A 57 35.11 26.81 16.64
N ASP A 58 35.02 27.75 15.69
CA ASP A 58 34.32 27.55 14.42
C ASP A 58 35.23 26.90 13.36
N GLY A 59 34.67 25.96 12.60
CA GLY A 59 35.33 25.26 11.50
C GLY A 59 36.65 24.57 11.89
N GLU A 60 37.71 24.84 11.11
CA GLU A 60 39.07 24.30 11.29
C GLU A 60 39.97 25.21 12.16
N ALA A 61 39.40 26.15 12.92
CA ALA A 61 40.19 27.05 13.75
C ALA A 61 40.84 26.31 14.94
N GLU A 62 42.12 26.58 15.18
CA GLU A 62 42.88 26.09 16.34
C GLU A 62 42.97 27.14 17.45
N VAL A 63 43.24 26.69 18.67
CA VAL A 63 43.40 27.57 19.85
C VAL A 63 44.48 28.63 19.63
N ASP A 64 45.55 28.28 18.89
CA ASP A 64 46.61 29.20 18.55
C ASP A 64 46.14 30.38 17.68
N HIS A 65 45.12 30.19 16.83
CA HIS A 65 44.53 31.29 16.06
C HIS A 65 43.84 32.31 16.97
N VAL A 66 43.19 31.87 18.06
CA VAL A 66 42.59 32.78 19.04
C VAL A 66 43.67 33.63 19.69
N ARG A 67 44.77 33.01 20.11
CA ARG A 67 45.92 33.70 20.70
C ARG A 67 46.53 34.71 19.73
N GLN A 68 46.71 34.34 18.47
CA GLN A 68 47.23 35.24 17.43
C GLN A 68 46.32 36.45 17.18
N ILE A 69 45.00 36.28 17.20
CA ILE A 69 44.04 37.39 17.06
C ILE A 69 44.10 38.31 18.28
N ILE A 70 44.22 37.73 19.49
CA ILE A 70 44.43 38.53 20.70
C ILE A 70 45.73 39.33 20.57
N ASP A 71 46.82 38.72 20.09
CA ASP A 71 48.12 39.40 19.94
C ASP A 71 48.14 40.47 18.87
N LEU A 72 47.34 40.30 17.83
CA LEU A 72 47.15 41.32 16.80
C LEU A 72 46.45 42.56 17.36
N HIS A 73 45.48 42.37 18.25
CA HIS A 73 44.67 43.46 18.80
C HIS A 73 45.22 44.05 20.10
N ASN A 74 45.88 43.21 20.90
CA ASN A 74 46.47 43.48 22.20
C ASN A 74 47.86 42.84 22.26
N PRO A 75 48.86 43.43 21.56
CA PRO A 75 50.19 42.86 21.50
C PRO A 75 50.83 42.83 22.90
N PRO A 76 51.60 41.77 23.22
CA PRO A 76 52.32 41.68 24.47
C PRO A 76 53.33 42.83 24.57
N GLY A 77 53.32 43.53 25.70
CA GLY A 77 54.22 44.65 25.95
C GLY A 77 55.52 44.22 26.60
N SER A 78 56.57 45.02 26.46
CA SER A 78 57.70 44.99 27.38
C SER A 78 57.44 46.07 28.43
N ALA A 79 57.00 45.68 29.62
CA ALA A 79 56.73 46.64 30.68
C ALA A 79 58.05 47.22 31.22
N PRO A 80 58.29 48.55 31.18
CA PRO A 80 59.47 49.17 31.78
C PRO A 80 59.34 49.40 33.30
N ASP A 81 58.10 49.39 33.83
CA ASP A 81 57.77 49.71 35.22
C ASP A 81 57.18 48.51 35.98
N GLU A 82 57.57 48.38 37.25
CA GLU A 82 57.07 47.41 38.23
C GLU A 82 55.55 47.55 38.40
N PHE A 83 54.78 46.48 38.19
CA PHE A 83 53.33 46.52 38.29
C PHE A 83 52.92 46.66 39.75
N ASP A 84 52.35 47.81 40.12
CA ASP A 84 51.96 48.11 41.48
C ASP A 84 50.60 47.52 41.89
N GLY A 85 49.94 46.73 41.03
CA GLY A 85 48.70 46.02 41.39
C GLY A 85 47.46 46.90 41.55
N ARG A 86 47.57 48.22 41.37
CA ARG A 86 46.46 49.14 41.64
C ARG A 86 45.30 48.97 40.68
N ARG A 87 44.06 49.16 41.16
CA ARG A 87 42.84 49.03 40.35
C ARG A 87 42.86 49.91 39.08
N GLU A 88 43.51 51.07 39.10
CA GLU A 88 43.60 51.96 37.92
C GLU A 88 44.44 51.38 36.77
N ARG A 89 45.22 50.32 37.02
CA ARG A 89 46.00 49.60 36.00
C ARG A 89 45.19 48.60 35.19
N PHE A 90 43.94 48.36 35.56
CA PHE A 90 43.02 47.45 34.88
C PHE A 90 41.95 48.21 34.10
N SER A 91 41.54 47.68 32.95
CA SER A 91 40.42 48.23 32.20
C SER A 91 39.10 48.05 32.98
N ALA A 92 38.10 48.90 32.71
CA ALA A 92 36.79 48.80 33.36
C ALA A 92 36.12 47.42 33.13
N ALA A 93 36.35 46.79 31.98
CA ALA A 93 35.84 45.45 31.68
C ALA A 93 36.59 44.36 32.47
N ALA A 94 37.91 44.47 32.63
CA ALA A 94 38.70 43.56 33.46
C ALA A 94 38.31 43.67 34.94
N LEU A 95 38.12 44.89 35.46
CA LEU A 95 37.65 45.09 36.84
C LEU A 95 36.27 44.46 37.07
N ARG A 96 35.33 44.62 36.13
CA ARG A 96 34.02 43.95 36.22
C ARG A 96 34.15 42.43 36.27
N ALA A 97 34.96 41.83 35.39
CA ALA A 97 35.17 40.39 35.39
C ALA A 97 35.79 39.88 36.70
N LEU A 98 36.79 40.59 37.25
CA LEU A 98 37.45 40.24 38.50
C LEU A 98 36.55 40.43 39.73
N ASP A 99 35.75 41.51 39.77
CA ASP A 99 34.82 41.76 40.87
C ASP A 99 33.67 40.72 40.87
N GLU A 100 33.15 40.34 39.69
CA GLU A 100 32.16 39.25 39.57
C GLU A 100 32.74 37.89 39.99
N PHE A 101 33.99 37.60 39.61
CA PHE A 101 34.71 36.41 40.05
C PHE A 101 34.94 36.38 41.57
N ASP A 102 35.36 37.51 42.17
CA ASP A 102 35.56 37.62 43.62
C ASP A 102 34.26 37.35 44.38
N ALA A 103 33.12 37.84 43.87
CA ALA A 103 31.81 37.58 44.43
C ALA A 103 31.39 36.10 44.30
N ALA A 104 31.72 35.46 43.18
CA ALA A 104 31.29 34.10 42.89
C ALA A 104 32.14 33.01 43.58
N ARG A 105 33.41 33.29 43.90
CA ARG A 105 34.33 32.30 44.50
C ARG A 105 34.12 32.05 46.00
N HIS A 106 33.24 32.79 46.67
CA HIS A 106 33.02 32.66 48.11
C HIS A 106 32.15 31.43 48.47
N GLY A 107 32.79 30.27 48.64
CA GLY A 107 32.22 29.02 49.19
C GLY A 107 33.17 27.82 49.07
N ASP A 108 33.05 26.81 49.94
CA ASP A 108 33.86 25.56 49.92
C ASP A 108 33.76 24.78 48.57
N THR A 109 32.73 25.08 47.77
CA THR A 109 32.47 24.48 46.46
C THR A 109 33.34 25.03 45.32
N ALA A 110 34.08 26.13 45.53
CA ALA A 110 34.93 26.72 44.49
C ALA A 110 36.34 26.10 44.41
N ALA A 111 36.74 25.30 45.40
CA ALA A 111 38.07 24.72 45.48
C ALA A 111 38.37 23.80 44.29
N GLY A 112 39.33 24.18 43.45
CA GLY A 112 39.79 23.41 42.29
C GLY A 112 39.14 23.76 40.95
N VAL A 113 38.18 24.70 40.92
CA VAL A 113 37.54 25.21 39.70
C VAL A 113 37.59 26.75 39.58
N GLU A 114 38.49 27.39 40.32
CA GLU A 114 38.57 28.85 40.36
C GLU A 114 38.98 29.44 39.00
N LEU A 115 39.82 28.73 38.23
CA LEU A 115 40.28 29.17 36.92
C LEU A 115 39.13 29.18 35.90
N GLU A 116 38.32 28.13 35.89
CA GLU A 116 37.13 28.04 35.05
C GLU A 116 36.14 29.16 35.39
N LEU A 117 35.94 29.42 36.69
CA LEU A 117 35.04 30.45 37.18
C LEU A 117 35.52 31.84 36.76
N LEU A 118 36.82 32.12 36.91
CA LEU A 118 37.45 33.35 36.42
C LEU A 118 37.20 33.53 34.92
N LEU A 119 37.44 32.49 34.12
CA LEU A 119 37.29 32.57 32.66
C LEU A 119 35.84 32.74 32.20
N VAL A 120 34.85 32.20 32.92
CA VAL A 120 33.43 32.46 32.65
C VAL A 120 33.12 33.95 32.70
N HIS A 121 33.68 34.68 33.67
CA HIS A 121 33.48 36.13 33.81
C HIS A 121 34.33 36.92 32.83
N VAL A 122 35.56 36.47 32.54
CA VAL A 122 36.44 37.09 31.53
C VAL A 122 35.83 37.02 30.12
N LEU A 123 35.34 35.85 29.71
CA LEU A 123 34.77 35.65 28.36
C LEU A 123 33.56 36.54 28.08
N ARG A 124 32.77 36.84 29.11
CA ARG A 124 31.59 37.71 29.03
C ARG A 124 31.92 39.19 28.88
N GLN A 125 33.12 39.57 29.29
CA GLN A 125 33.60 40.95 29.29
C GLN A 125 34.69 41.16 28.23
N LEU A 126 34.90 40.22 27.30
CA LEU A 126 35.96 40.30 26.30
C LEU A 126 35.96 41.64 25.56
N ASP A 127 37.15 42.25 25.49
CA ASP A 127 37.40 43.52 24.83
C ASP A 127 37.72 43.37 23.33
N VAL A 128 37.84 42.14 22.84
CA VAL A 128 38.19 41.80 21.46
C VAL A 128 37.10 40.93 20.84
N GLN A 129 36.70 41.25 19.60
CA GLN A 129 35.77 40.41 18.83
C GLN A 129 36.49 39.20 18.24
N LEU A 130 36.30 38.04 18.86
CA LEU A 130 36.84 36.76 18.39
C LEU A 130 35.81 36.03 17.52
N LYS A 131 35.72 36.36 16.23
CA LYS A 131 34.74 35.74 15.32
C LYS A 131 34.86 34.22 15.21
N ILE A 132 36.06 33.69 15.43
CA ILE A 132 36.35 32.26 15.36
C ILE A 132 35.98 31.51 16.65
N LEU A 133 35.58 32.21 17.71
CA LEU A 133 35.27 31.65 19.03
C LEU A 133 33.85 32.04 19.44
N ASP A 134 32.96 31.06 19.55
CA ASP A 134 31.65 31.24 20.16
C ASP A 134 31.81 31.39 21.67
N THR A 135 31.81 32.63 22.15
CA THR A 135 32.03 32.96 23.56
C THR A 135 30.93 32.39 24.46
N GLU A 136 29.69 32.29 23.98
CA GLU A 136 28.58 31.73 24.78
C GLU A 136 28.71 30.20 24.90
N LEU A 137 29.15 29.52 23.84
CA LEU A 137 29.44 28.09 23.88
C LEU A 137 30.64 27.78 24.79
N ALA A 138 31.70 28.60 24.73
CA ALA A 138 32.86 28.49 25.61
C ALA A 138 32.47 28.68 27.10
N VAL A 139 31.66 29.70 27.39
CA VAL A 139 31.12 29.96 28.74
C VAL A 139 30.26 28.80 29.23
N ARG A 140 29.42 28.23 28.35
CA ARG A 140 28.60 27.05 28.68
C ARG A 140 29.47 25.85 29.03
N GLY A 141 30.50 25.55 28.22
CA GLY A 141 31.43 24.45 28.49
C GLY A 141 32.17 24.57 29.82
N LEU A 142 32.65 25.78 30.15
CA LEU A 142 33.30 26.04 31.45
C LEU A 142 32.32 25.89 32.63
N ARG A 143 31.07 26.35 32.49
CA ARG A 143 30.04 26.16 33.51
C ARG A 143 29.66 24.71 33.72
N ASP A 144 29.60 23.94 32.66
CA ASP A 144 29.35 22.51 32.76
C ASP A 144 30.50 21.82 33.52
N HIS A 145 31.76 22.20 33.29
CA HIS A 145 32.89 21.72 34.08
C HIS A 145 32.78 22.09 35.57
N ILE A 146 32.42 23.34 35.89
CA ILE A 146 32.20 23.78 37.28
C ILE A 146 31.09 22.95 37.92
N ARG A 147 29.96 22.74 37.22
CA ARG A 147 28.84 21.94 37.72
C ARG A 147 29.27 20.50 38.02
N LEU A 148 30.07 19.88 37.13
CA LEU A 148 30.56 18.52 37.33
C LEU A 148 31.50 18.37 38.51
N ALA A 149 32.34 19.38 38.76
CA ALA A 149 33.26 19.34 39.91
C ALA A 149 32.53 19.46 41.25
N VAL A 150 31.40 20.17 41.27
CA VAL A 150 30.60 20.44 42.48
C VAL A 150 29.55 19.35 42.75
N THR A 151 29.20 18.53 41.75
CA THR A 151 28.19 17.49 41.92
C THR A 151 28.80 16.23 42.56
N PRO A 152 28.31 15.76 43.73
CA PRO A 152 28.77 14.51 44.30
C PRO A 152 28.43 13.36 43.34
N SER A 153 29.43 12.59 42.91
CA SER A 153 29.21 11.43 42.02
C SER A 153 28.26 10.44 42.68
N ALA A 154 27.20 10.04 41.98
CA ALA A 154 26.26 9.04 42.48
C ALA A 154 26.99 7.75 42.88
N GLU A 155 26.51 7.09 43.94
CA GLU A 155 27.02 5.78 44.33
C GLU A 155 26.76 4.76 43.22
N LEU A 156 27.80 4.38 42.46
CA LEU A 156 27.71 3.39 41.39
C LEU A 156 27.38 1.98 41.89
N PHE A 157 27.64 1.72 43.17
CA PHE A 157 27.49 0.40 43.80
C PHE A 157 26.39 0.42 44.87
N GLU A 158 25.72 -0.71 45.03
CA GLU A 158 24.83 -0.97 46.16
C GLU A 158 25.65 -1.24 47.43
N GLY A 159 25.34 -0.56 48.54
CA GLY A 159 26.18 -0.57 49.75
C GLY A 159 26.48 -1.95 50.34
N ALA A 160 25.48 -2.83 50.49
CA ALA A 160 25.67 -4.14 51.15
C ALA A 160 26.09 -5.28 50.20
N SER A 161 25.71 -5.20 48.91
CA SER A 161 25.98 -6.26 47.93
C SER A 161 27.25 -6.01 47.11
N GLY A 162 27.75 -4.75 47.10
CA GLY A 162 28.84 -4.32 46.24
C GLY A 162 28.51 -4.46 44.75
N ARG A 163 27.24 -4.66 44.39
CA ARG A 163 26.79 -4.86 43.01
C ARG A 163 26.69 -3.52 42.29
N LEU A 164 27.09 -3.48 41.03
CA LEU A 164 26.92 -2.31 40.18
C LEU A 164 25.42 -2.07 39.93
N ARG A 165 24.96 -0.84 40.15
CA ARG A 165 23.55 -0.46 39.98
C ARG A 165 23.18 -0.44 38.50
N SER A 166 22.33 -1.36 38.07
CA SER A 166 21.93 -1.47 36.66
C SER A 166 21.11 -0.27 36.17
N GLU A 167 20.34 0.40 37.03
CA GLU A 167 19.51 1.55 36.64
C GLU A 167 20.31 2.75 36.12
N LEU A 168 21.61 2.85 36.46
CA LEU A 168 22.50 3.92 36.00
C LEU A 168 22.99 3.72 34.56
N PHE A 169 22.73 2.57 33.94
CA PHE A 169 23.22 2.21 32.62
C PHE A 169 22.07 2.02 31.63
N THR A 170 22.32 2.34 30.37
CA THR A 170 21.46 1.90 29.27
C THR A 170 21.60 0.40 29.05
N GLU A 171 20.60 -0.24 28.46
CA GLU A 171 20.65 -1.68 28.17
C GLU A 171 21.87 -2.07 27.30
N PRO A 172 22.24 -1.34 26.22
CA PRO A 172 23.46 -1.64 25.47
C PRO A 172 24.75 -1.51 26.30
N ALA A 173 24.87 -0.44 27.10
CA ALA A 173 26.04 -0.27 27.98
C ALA A 173 26.14 -1.39 29.02
N TRP A 174 25.01 -1.85 29.54
CA TRP A 174 24.97 -2.97 30.47
C TRP A 174 25.45 -4.27 29.82
N VAL A 175 25.02 -4.54 28.58
CA VAL A 175 25.49 -5.69 27.80
C VAL A 175 26.99 -5.61 27.52
N VAL A 176 27.51 -4.42 27.20
CA VAL A 176 28.97 -4.20 27.04
C VAL A 176 29.71 -4.57 28.31
N LEU A 177 29.24 -4.16 29.48
CA LEU A 177 29.89 -4.47 30.75
C LEU A 177 29.83 -5.97 31.08
N GLN A 178 28.70 -6.63 30.80
CA GLN A 178 28.59 -8.09 30.93
C GLN A 178 29.56 -8.82 29.98
N ASN A 179 29.67 -8.37 28.73
CA ASN A 179 30.62 -8.91 27.78
C ASN A 179 32.07 -8.66 28.22
N ALA A 180 32.36 -7.52 28.85
CA ALA A 180 33.68 -7.23 29.41
C ALA A 180 34.06 -8.21 30.53
N CYS A 181 33.11 -8.63 31.37
CA CYS A 181 33.31 -9.71 32.35
C CYS A 181 33.67 -11.04 31.68
N VAL A 182 32.95 -11.41 30.61
CA VAL A 182 33.24 -12.61 29.81
C VAL A 182 34.64 -12.52 29.21
N ARG A 183 35.01 -11.39 28.59
CA ARG A 183 36.34 -11.18 28.00
C ARG A 183 37.47 -11.26 29.02
N ALA A 184 37.28 -10.70 30.22
CA ALA A 184 38.28 -10.79 31.29
C ALA A 184 38.53 -12.25 31.70
N ALA A 185 37.45 -13.02 31.91
CA ALA A 185 37.54 -14.43 32.28
C ALA A 185 38.17 -15.30 31.17
N GLU A 186 37.82 -15.05 29.89
CA GLU A 186 38.41 -15.72 28.72
C GLU A 186 39.92 -15.47 28.57
N LEU A 187 40.39 -14.28 28.98
CA LEU A 187 41.81 -13.90 28.90
C LEU A 187 42.61 -14.29 30.15
N GLY A 188 41.96 -14.88 31.16
CA GLY A 188 42.58 -15.36 32.40
C GLY A 188 42.72 -14.32 33.50
N PHE A 189 41.95 -13.24 33.47
CA PHE A 189 41.94 -12.21 34.50
C PHE A 189 40.85 -12.47 35.55
N ASP A 190 41.19 -12.21 36.81
CA ASP A 190 40.28 -12.24 37.96
C ASP A 190 39.52 -10.92 38.17
N ARG A 191 39.86 -9.89 37.39
CA ARG A 191 39.23 -8.55 37.43
C ARG A 191 39.05 -7.96 36.05
N VAL A 192 37.93 -7.25 35.85
CA VAL A 192 37.70 -6.44 34.66
C VAL A 192 38.59 -5.20 34.71
N LEU A 193 39.18 -4.87 33.57
CA LEU A 193 40.09 -3.74 33.35
C LEU A 193 39.61 -2.98 32.10
N PRO A 194 39.98 -1.69 31.92
CA PRO A 194 39.54 -0.91 30.76
C PRO A 194 39.76 -1.57 29.38
N PRO A 195 40.86 -2.32 29.12
CA PRO A 195 41.01 -3.00 27.83
C PRO A 195 39.93 -4.07 27.55
N HIS A 196 39.36 -4.70 28.57
CA HIS A 196 38.25 -5.63 28.43
C HIS A 196 36.95 -4.93 28.04
N VAL A 197 36.73 -3.72 28.56
CA VAL A 197 35.60 -2.86 28.17
C VAL A 197 35.76 -2.43 26.71
N PHE A 198 36.98 -2.09 26.27
CA PHE A 198 37.25 -1.79 24.86
C PHE A 198 36.96 -2.98 23.94
N LEU A 199 37.42 -4.18 24.29
CA LEU A 199 37.12 -5.40 23.53
C LEU A 199 35.62 -5.69 23.45
N ALA A 200 34.88 -5.42 24.53
CA ALA A 200 33.43 -5.56 24.54
C ALA A 200 32.73 -4.52 23.65
N LEU A 201 33.18 -3.26 23.68
CA LEU A 201 32.70 -2.19 22.79
C LEU A 201 32.99 -2.48 21.31
N LEU A 202 34.13 -3.11 20.99
CA LEU A 202 34.43 -3.57 19.62
C LEU A 202 33.56 -4.74 19.17
N GLY A 203 33.01 -5.51 20.11
CA GLY A 203 32.11 -6.61 19.85
C GLY A 203 30.65 -6.21 19.65
N GLU A 204 30.30 -4.94 19.91
CA GLU A 204 28.98 -4.41 19.57
C GLU A 204 28.85 -4.28 18.04
N THR A 205 27.88 -4.99 17.47
CA THR A 205 27.54 -4.87 16.04
C THR A 205 27.06 -3.45 15.75
N GLU A 206 27.71 -2.76 14.82
CA GLU A 206 27.43 -1.35 14.49
C GLU A 206 27.72 -0.38 15.67
N GLY A 207 28.56 -0.81 16.63
CA GLY A 207 28.98 0.01 17.76
C GLY A 207 29.89 1.18 17.34
N LEU A 208 29.91 2.25 18.14
CA LEU A 208 30.76 3.41 17.87
C LEU A 208 32.25 3.08 17.85
N ALA A 209 32.69 2.16 18.71
CA ALA A 209 34.08 1.71 18.72
C ALA A 209 34.45 0.99 17.42
N GLU A 210 33.56 0.13 16.91
CA GLU A 210 33.73 -0.56 15.62
C GLU A 210 33.86 0.46 14.47
N ARG A 211 32.97 1.46 14.44
CA ARG A 211 32.96 2.52 13.42
C ARG A 211 34.24 3.35 13.44
N LEU A 212 34.70 3.78 14.62
CA LEU A 212 35.94 4.57 14.75
C LEU A 212 37.16 3.77 14.29
N VAL A 213 37.20 2.47 14.60
CA VAL A 213 38.27 1.59 14.10
C VAL A 213 38.20 1.46 12.58
N ARG A 214 37.02 1.29 11.98
CA ARG A 214 36.87 1.22 10.52
C ARG A 214 37.29 2.50 9.79
N LEU A 215 37.15 3.66 10.42
CA LEU A 215 37.56 4.95 9.83
C LEU A 215 39.07 5.13 9.78
N GLN A 216 39.83 4.40 10.59
CA GLN A 216 41.28 4.60 10.75
C GLN A 216 42.11 3.39 10.36
N ALA A 217 41.55 2.18 10.49
CA ALA A 217 42.28 0.97 10.21
C ALA A 217 42.49 0.78 8.70
N PRO A 218 43.67 0.31 8.26
CA PRO A 218 43.91 -0.07 6.87
C PRO A 218 42.86 -1.06 6.36
N ALA A 219 42.59 -1.09 5.05
CA ALA A 219 41.60 -1.99 4.43
C ALA A 219 41.81 -3.49 4.76
N GLU A 220 43.03 -3.86 5.15
CA GLU A 220 43.40 -5.21 5.56
C GLU A 220 43.17 -5.49 7.05
N ALA A 221 42.99 -4.49 7.91
CA ALA A 221 42.91 -4.63 9.38
C ALA A 221 41.51 -4.26 9.92
N GLY A 222 40.49 -5.05 9.59
CA GLY A 222 39.14 -4.83 10.11
C GLY A 222 39.02 -4.97 11.65
N PRO A 223 37.88 -4.56 12.25
CA PRO A 223 37.64 -4.60 13.70
C PRO A 223 37.92 -5.95 14.37
N ALA A 224 37.65 -7.06 13.67
CA ALA A 224 37.97 -8.40 14.14
C ALA A 224 39.47 -8.61 14.37
N ARG A 225 40.33 -8.14 13.45
CA ARG A 225 41.79 -8.23 13.60
C ARG A 225 42.30 -7.34 14.75
N VAL A 226 41.65 -6.19 14.97
CA VAL A 226 41.97 -5.30 16.10
C VAL A 226 41.63 -5.99 17.42
N ALA A 227 40.43 -6.58 17.51
CA ALA A 227 40.00 -7.34 18.67
C ALA A 227 40.94 -8.53 18.94
N ASP A 228 41.33 -9.29 17.91
CA ASP A 228 42.27 -10.40 18.03
C ASP A 228 43.65 -9.96 18.51
N ALA A 229 44.19 -8.86 17.96
CA ALA A 229 45.48 -8.33 18.36
C ALA A 229 45.48 -7.86 19.82
N VAL A 230 44.43 -7.16 20.25
CA VAL A 230 44.27 -6.71 21.65
C VAL A 230 44.08 -7.93 22.57
N ALA A 231 43.24 -8.89 22.20
CA ALA A 231 43.02 -10.11 22.99
C ALA A 231 44.31 -10.92 23.17
N ASN A 232 45.06 -11.15 22.08
CA ASN A 232 46.31 -11.90 22.11
C ASN A 232 47.40 -11.19 22.94
N ALA A 233 47.48 -9.86 22.86
CA ALA A 233 48.47 -9.09 23.62
C ALA A 233 48.16 -9.01 25.13
N LEU A 234 46.91 -9.23 25.53
CA LEU A 234 46.45 -9.18 26.92
C LEU A 234 46.39 -10.55 27.60
N ARG A 235 46.25 -11.65 26.86
CA ARG A 235 46.05 -13.00 27.41
C ARG A 235 47.14 -13.40 28.41
N ILE A 236 46.72 -13.87 29.60
CA ILE A 236 47.60 -14.34 30.67
C ILE A 236 47.60 -15.89 30.75
N SER A 237 46.48 -16.53 30.44
CA SER A 237 46.29 -17.99 30.56
C SER A 237 45.51 -18.53 29.36
N GLU A 238 45.78 -19.79 28.98
CA GLU A 238 44.97 -20.54 27.99
C GLU A 238 43.72 -21.17 28.61
N ARG A 239 43.67 -21.31 29.94
CA ARG A 239 42.48 -21.77 30.67
C ARG A 239 41.61 -20.57 31.05
N ALA A 240 40.38 -20.55 30.53
CA ALA A 240 39.35 -19.61 30.93
C ALA A 240 38.99 -19.79 32.41
N GLN A 241 38.80 -18.69 33.11
CA GLN A 241 38.30 -18.67 34.49
C GLN A 241 36.78 -18.64 34.52
N ASP A 242 36.20 -18.78 35.71
CA ASP A 242 34.76 -18.59 35.91
C ASP A 242 34.34 -17.15 35.53
N PRO A 243 33.15 -16.95 34.97
CA PRO A 243 32.69 -15.63 34.56
C PRO A 243 32.61 -14.66 35.75
N LEU A 244 33.31 -13.53 35.64
CA LEU A 244 33.23 -12.45 36.60
C LEU A 244 31.81 -11.88 36.68
N GLN A 245 31.42 -11.34 37.83
CA GLN A 245 30.14 -10.66 37.99
C GLN A 245 30.40 -9.15 38.05
N LEU A 246 29.38 -8.32 37.79
CA LEU A 246 29.53 -6.85 37.90
C LEU A 246 29.47 -6.41 39.38
N ARG A 247 30.37 -6.94 40.21
CA ARG A 247 30.55 -6.56 41.62
C ARG A 247 31.84 -5.77 41.79
N ARG A 248 31.92 -4.96 42.84
CA ARG A 248 33.10 -4.13 43.14
C ARG A 248 34.39 -4.95 43.27
N ALA A 249 34.31 -6.17 43.77
CA ALA A 249 35.44 -7.09 43.90
C ALA A 249 35.99 -7.59 42.56
N ASP A 250 35.11 -7.69 41.56
CA ASP A 250 35.40 -8.22 40.22
C ASP A 250 35.86 -7.12 39.24
N LEU A 251 35.81 -5.85 39.67
CA LEU A 251 36.26 -4.69 38.90
C LEU A 251 37.59 -4.17 39.45
N GLY A 252 38.59 -4.02 38.59
CA GLY A 252 39.85 -3.36 38.96
C GLY A 252 39.64 -1.86 39.23
N ASP A 253 40.51 -1.24 40.02
CA ASP A 253 40.36 0.17 40.40
C ASP A 253 40.36 1.11 39.19
N THR A 254 41.10 0.76 38.13
CA THR A 254 41.08 1.50 36.85
C THR A 254 39.78 1.34 36.07
N ALA A 255 39.10 0.19 36.16
CA ALA A 255 37.78 0.02 35.59
C ALA A 255 36.71 0.81 36.36
N VAL A 256 36.82 0.84 37.69
CA VAL A 256 35.93 1.67 38.53
C VAL A 256 36.12 3.16 38.23
N ALA A 257 37.37 3.62 38.09
CA ALA A 257 37.67 4.99 37.67
C ALA A 257 37.06 5.33 36.30
N LEU A 258 37.13 4.40 35.34
CA LEU A 258 36.49 4.54 34.02
C LEU A 258 34.97 4.67 34.13
N LEU A 259 34.31 3.90 35.00
CA LEU A 259 32.85 4.00 35.20
C LEU A 259 32.44 5.34 35.81
N HIS A 260 33.20 5.85 36.78
CA HIS A 260 32.97 7.19 37.32
C HIS A 260 33.20 8.28 36.26
N ALA A 261 34.21 8.12 35.40
CA ALA A 261 34.42 9.04 34.27
C ALA A 261 33.27 8.98 33.25
N ALA A 262 32.76 7.79 32.94
CA ALA A 262 31.62 7.61 32.05
C ALA A 262 30.32 8.20 32.64
N HIS A 263 30.14 8.11 33.96
CA HIS A 263 29.03 8.74 34.67
C HIS A 263 29.10 10.26 34.58
N ARG A 264 30.27 10.86 34.84
CA ARG A 264 30.47 12.31 34.67
C ARG A 264 30.24 12.76 33.23
N LEU A 265 30.63 11.95 32.24
CA LEU A 265 30.31 12.23 30.83
C LEU A 265 28.80 12.18 30.57
N ALA A 266 28.07 11.20 31.11
CA ALA A 266 26.61 11.14 30.99
C ALA A 266 25.94 12.40 31.60
N GLU A 267 26.39 12.86 32.77
CA GLU A 267 25.90 14.10 33.40
C GLU A 267 26.23 15.34 32.57
N LEU A 268 27.46 15.45 32.04
CA LEU A 268 27.87 16.52 31.13
C LEU A 268 27.02 16.53 29.85
N TRP A 269 26.53 15.37 29.45
CA TRP A 269 25.74 15.18 28.25
C TRP A 269 24.24 15.29 28.54
N GLN A 270 23.88 15.62 29.78
CA GLN A 270 22.50 15.77 30.27
C GLN A 270 21.64 14.54 29.98
N VAL A 271 22.23 13.36 30.11
CA VAL A 271 21.53 12.08 29.97
C VAL A 271 21.53 11.32 31.29
N ASP A 272 20.38 10.79 31.65
CA ASP A 272 20.17 10.14 32.96
C ASP A 272 20.87 8.79 33.11
N ARG A 273 21.35 8.20 32.00
CA ARG A 273 21.94 6.85 31.97
C ARG A 273 23.21 6.78 31.13
N ILE A 274 24.17 5.99 31.62
CA ILE A 274 25.45 5.73 30.97
C ILE A 274 25.22 4.81 29.76
N GLY A 275 25.43 5.37 28.56
CA GLY A 275 25.48 4.66 27.27
C GLY A 275 26.88 4.19 26.83
N PRO A 276 27.00 3.29 25.83
CA PRO A 276 28.29 2.84 25.28
C PRO A 276 29.20 3.98 24.83
N GLN A 277 28.62 5.06 24.30
CA GLN A 277 29.32 6.27 23.89
C GLN A 277 30.06 6.97 25.04
N HIS A 278 29.54 6.89 26.27
CA HIS A 278 30.19 7.47 27.46
C HIS A 278 31.30 6.55 27.99
N LEU A 279 31.10 5.23 27.91
CA LEU A 279 32.14 4.26 28.24
C LEU A 279 33.34 4.39 27.30
N LEU A 280 33.09 4.50 25.99
CA LEU A 280 34.10 4.73 24.98
C LEU A 280 34.77 6.09 25.14
N GLY A 281 33.99 7.15 25.37
CA GLY A 281 34.51 8.49 25.64
C GLY A 281 35.42 8.54 26.86
N ALA A 282 35.02 7.91 27.97
CA ALA A 282 35.83 7.82 29.19
C ALA A 282 37.14 7.07 28.94
N LEU A 283 37.07 5.97 28.18
CA LEU A 283 38.24 5.17 27.82
C LEU A 283 39.23 5.94 26.93
N LEU A 284 38.75 6.69 25.94
CA LEU A 284 39.59 7.48 25.04
C LEU A 284 40.14 8.74 25.70
N ALA A 285 39.48 9.24 26.76
CA ALA A 285 39.95 10.40 27.52
C ALA A 285 41.18 10.08 28.40
N ASP A 286 41.26 8.86 28.92
CA ASP A 286 42.37 8.33 29.72
C ASP A 286 42.71 6.88 29.32
N PRO A 287 43.30 6.67 28.12
CA PRO A 287 43.54 5.33 27.60
C PRO A 287 44.69 4.64 28.35
N PRO A 288 44.56 3.36 28.75
CA PRO A 288 45.63 2.63 29.42
C PRO A 288 46.88 2.54 28.55
N ALA A 289 48.07 2.81 29.10
CA ALA A 289 49.34 2.81 28.35
C ALA A 289 49.59 1.51 27.55
N ARG A 290 49.21 0.35 28.11
CA ARG A 290 49.31 -0.94 27.42
C ARG A 290 48.39 -1.00 26.19
N LEU A 291 47.17 -0.47 26.28
CA LEU A 291 46.23 -0.41 25.17
C LEU A 291 46.73 0.53 24.05
N VAL A 292 47.24 1.71 24.44
CA VAL A 292 47.87 2.66 23.51
C VAL A 292 48.99 1.98 22.72
N SER A 293 49.91 1.31 23.42
CA SER A 293 51.05 0.64 22.79
C SER A 293 50.67 -0.47 21.82
N ILE A 294 49.51 -1.11 22.00
CA ILE A 294 49.02 -2.17 21.10
C ILE A 294 48.40 -1.54 19.85
N LEU A 295 47.53 -0.53 20.04
CA LEU A 295 46.72 0.05 18.97
C LEU A 295 47.55 0.92 18.00
N GLU A 296 48.57 1.61 18.49
CA GLU A 296 49.41 2.51 17.68
C GLU A 296 50.53 1.78 16.91
N ARG A 297 50.85 0.53 17.28
CA ARG A 297 51.90 -0.26 16.59
C ARG A 297 51.40 -0.88 15.28
N GLU A 298 52.33 -1.22 14.39
CA GLU A 298 52.01 -2.02 13.21
C GLU A 298 51.50 -3.42 13.61
N PRO A 299 50.47 -3.96 12.93
CA PRO A 299 49.83 -3.46 11.70
C PRO A 299 48.61 -2.54 11.90
N LEU A 300 48.24 -2.20 13.14
CA LEU A 300 46.97 -1.53 13.45
C LEU A 300 46.98 -0.02 13.17
N ARG A 301 48.06 0.69 13.55
CA ARG A 301 48.27 2.13 13.32
C ARG A 301 47.07 3.02 13.69
N LEU A 302 46.31 2.66 14.73
CA LEU A 302 45.14 3.42 15.17
C LEU A 302 45.57 4.62 16.02
N ASN A 303 45.16 5.82 15.65
CA ASN A 303 45.49 7.04 16.38
C ASN A 303 44.36 7.38 17.37
N LEU A 304 44.61 7.16 18.66
CA LEU A 304 43.60 7.38 19.70
C LEU A 304 43.21 8.85 19.87
N ALA A 305 44.11 9.79 19.59
CA ALA A 305 43.79 11.21 19.60
C ALA A 305 42.81 11.57 18.47
N THR A 306 43.01 11.01 17.27
CA THR A 306 42.08 11.15 16.15
C THR A 306 40.74 10.47 16.45
N ALA A 307 40.75 9.27 17.06
CA ALA A 307 39.53 8.58 17.46
C ALA A 307 38.70 9.39 18.46
N ARG A 308 39.37 10.05 19.40
CA ARG A 308 38.74 10.95 20.37
C ARG A 308 38.09 12.15 19.67
N ARG A 309 38.81 12.82 18.76
CA ARG A 309 38.27 13.96 17.99
C ARG A 309 37.06 13.56 17.15
N GLN A 310 37.13 12.44 16.44
CA GLN A 310 36.02 11.90 15.63
C GLN A 310 34.80 11.54 16.50
N LEU A 311 35.02 11.01 17.70
CA LEU A 311 33.94 10.76 18.66
C LEU A 311 33.32 12.08 19.12
N GLU A 312 34.12 13.10 19.45
CA GLU A 312 33.65 14.43 19.85
C GLU A 312 32.86 15.12 18.72
N GLU A 313 33.32 15.04 17.46
CA GLU A 313 32.60 15.51 16.26
C GLU A 313 31.26 14.78 16.10
N PHE A 314 31.27 13.44 16.15
CA PHE A 314 30.06 12.63 16.05
C PHE A 314 29.03 12.99 17.13
N LEU A 315 29.49 13.24 18.35
CA LEU A 315 28.63 13.62 19.46
C LEU A 315 28.14 15.07 19.38
N ARG A 316 28.91 15.97 18.77
CA ARG A 316 28.50 17.35 18.47
C ARG A 316 27.36 17.36 17.45
N ASP A 317 27.45 16.55 16.40
CA ASP A 317 26.39 16.37 15.39
C ASP A 317 25.09 15.84 16.02
N VAL A 318 25.19 14.95 17.01
CA VAL A 318 24.02 14.39 17.73
C VAL A 318 23.36 15.43 18.66
N ARG A 319 24.08 16.47 19.09
CA ARG A 319 23.59 17.49 20.05
C ARG A 319 22.95 18.73 19.41
N GLY A 320 23.24 19.05 18.15
CA GLY A 320 22.83 20.32 17.52
C GLY A 320 21.39 20.38 17.02
N ASN A 321 20.84 19.23 16.64
CA ASN A 321 19.47 18.95 16.23
C ASN A 321 19.55 17.47 15.80
N PRO A 322 18.58 16.58 16.10
CA PRO A 322 18.60 15.28 15.43
C PRO A 322 18.64 15.58 13.92
N PRO A 323 19.62 15.06 13.15
CA PRO A 323 19.56 15.22 11.70
C PRO A 323 18.17 14.74 11.27
N PRO A 324 17.45 15.48 10.41
CA PRO A 324 16.18 15.00 9.91
C PRO A 324 16.41 13.59 9.41
N GLU A 325 15.62 12.64 9.91
CA GLU A 325 15.82 11.24 9.57
C GLU A 325 15.75 11.14 8.05
N VAL A 326 16.88 10.95 7.37
CA VAL A 326 16.87 10.98 5.90
C VAL A 326 16.23 9.67 5.44
N ALA A 327 15.11 9.80 4.73
CA ALA A 327 14.42 8.67 4.12
C ALA A 327 15.41 7.88 3.25
N PHE A 328 15.46 6.56 3.46
CA PHE A 328 16.26 5.68 2.62
C PHE A 328 15.68 5.66 1.19
N ARG A 329 16.55 5.86 0.18
CA ARG A 329 16.12 5.89 -1.22
C ARG A 329 16.73 4.75 -2.03
N ILE A 330 15.87 4.01 -2.70
CA ILE A 330 16.24 3.19 -3.86
C ILE A 330 16.13 4.11 -5.08
N PRO A 331 17.11 4.08 -6.01
CA PRO A 331 17.02 4.82 -7.25
C PRO A 331 15.70 4.54 -7.99
N GLY A 332 14.95 5.59 -8.33
CA GLY A 332 13.58 5.45 -8.86
C GLY A 332 13.51 4.83 -10.26
N ASP A 333 14.63 4.77 -10.98
CA ASP A 333 14.80 4.04 -12.24
C ASP A 333 14.75 2.52 -12.07
N LEU A 334 15.01 2.00 -10.86
CA LEU A 334 14.94 0.58 -10.55
C LEU A 334 13.48 0.16 -10.30
N LEU A 335 12.94 0.57 -9.14
CA LEU A 335 11.56 0.34 -8.71
C LEU A 335 11.08 1.55 -7.91
N PRO A 336 9.80 1.94 -8.01
CA PRO A 336 9.18 2.87 -7.07
C PRO A 336 9.33 2.33 -5.64
N ALA A 337 9.91 3.14 -4.73
CA ALA A 337 10.20 2.71 -3.37
C ALA A 337 9.87 3.79 -2.34
N GLU A 338 9.48 3.34 -1.15
CA GLU A 338 9.09 4.16 0.00
C GLU A 338 9.75 3.62 1.28
N ASP A 339 10.36 4.48 2.10
CA ASP A 339 10.85 4.10 3.44
C ASP A 339 9.70 4.16 4.43
N LEU A 340 9.06 3.01 4.67
CA LEU A 340 7.90 2.90 5.56
C LEU A 340 8.26 3.22 7.02
N THR A 341 9.51 3.00 7.44
CA THR A 341 9.94 3.35 8.80
C THR A 341 10.05 4.86 8.95
N HIS A 342 10.57 5.56 7.94
CA HIS A 342 10.56 7.02 7.90
C HIS A 342 9.12 7.57 7.87
N THR A 343 8.27 7.07 6.97
CA THR A 343 6.85 7.49 6.89
C THR A 343 6.13 7.27 8.21
N ALA A 344 6.35 6.14 8.89
CA ALA A 344 5.75 5.86 10.19
C ALA A 344 6.12 6.85 11.30
N ARG A 345 7.32 7.47 11.21
CA ARG A 345 7.84 8.41 12.22
C ARG A 345 7.52 9.87 11.91
N THR A 346 7.31 10.20 10.64
CA THR A 346 7.12 11.58 10.15
C THR A 346 5.67 11.87 9.81
N ASP A 347 5.13 11.21 8.78
CA ASP A 347 3.78 11.42 8.27
C ASP A 347 2.71 10.64 9.05
N GLY A 348 3.12 9.57 9.73
CA GLY A 348 2.25 8.66 10.46
C GLY A 348 1.59 7.63 9.54
N ILE A 349 1.72 6.35 9.88
CA ILE A 349 1.00 5.27 9.20
C ILE A 349 -0.29 4.98 10.00
N PRO A 350 -1.47 4.95 9.36
CA PRO A 350 -2.72 4.61 10.06
C PRO A 350 -2.64 3.18 10.61
N ALA A 351 -3.22 2.97 11.79
CA ALA A 351 -3.23 1.64 12.39
C ALA A 351 -4.12 0.70 11.56
N ALA A 352 -3.79 -0.59 11.54
CA ALA A 352 -4.66 -1.60 10.95
C ALA A 352 -5.07 -2.63 12.02
N PRO A 353 -6.37 -2.75 12.35
CA PRO A 353 -6.85 -3.70 13.36
C PRO A 353 -6.83 -5.14 12.83
N HIS A 354 -6.95 -6.12 13.74
CA HIS A 354 -7.10 -7.56 13.43
C HIS A 354 -5.91 -8.22 12.71
N LEU A 355 -4.70 -7.69 12.91
CA LEU A 355 -3.47 -8.20 12.29
C LEU A 355 -2.46 -8.78 13.28
N ASP A 356 -2.86 -9.02 14.53
CA ASP A 356 -1.94 -9.49 15.59
C ASP A 356 -1.32 -10.86 15.29
N GLU A 357 -2.12 -11.85 14.90
CA GLU A 357 -1.64 -13.19 14.56
C GLU A 357 -0.70 -13.20 13.35
N PRO A 358 -1.03 -12.59 12.19
CA PRO A 358 -0.09 -12.45 11.09
C PRO A 358 1.20 -11.71 11.47
N ILE A 359 1.12 -10.64 12.25
CA ILE A 359 2.30 -9.89 12.70
C ILE A 359 3.18 -10.74 13.60
N GLU A 360 2.60 -11.52 14.51
CA GLU A 360 3.35 -12.45 15.36
C GLU A 360 4.07 -13.51 14.51
N ALA A 361 3.39 -14.08 13.53
CA ALA A 361 3.99 -15.06 12.62
C ALA A 361 5.17 -14.47 11.83
N ILE A 362 5.02 -13.26 11.28
CA ILE A 362 6.09 -12.54 10.59
C ILE A 362 7.25 -12.26 11.54
N THR A 363 6.96 -11.76 12.74
CA THR A 363 7.96 -11.41 13.75
C THR A 363 8.78 -12.64 14.16
N ARG A 364 8.11 -13.78 14.41
CA ARG A 364 8.75 -15.06 14.71
C ARG A 364 9.63 -15.54 13.56
N ALA A 365 9.20 -15.34 12.31
CA ALA A 365 10.00 -15.70 11.13
C ALA A 365 11.24 -14.82 11.00
N LEU A 366 11.10 -13.49 11.11
CA LEU A 366 12.22 -12.54 11.01
C LEU A 366 13.27 -12.71 12.12
N PHE A 367 12.88 -13.27 13.28
CA PHE A 367 13.78 -13.54 14.41
C PHE A 367 14.65 -14.79 14.22
N ARG A 368 14.35 -15.68 13.26
CA ARG A 368 15.12 -16.92 13.05
C ARG A 368 16.54 -16.60 12.57
N ARG A 369 17.50 -17.49 12.89
CA ARG A 369 18.90 -17.38 12.42
C ARG A 369 19.09 -17.82 10.97
N SER A 370 18.23 -18.70 10.48
CA SER A 370 18.18 -19.17 9.09
C SER A 370 16.72 -19.24 8.64
N GLY A 371 16.48 -19.03 7.35
CA GLY A 371 15.13 -18.94 6.82
C GLY A 371 14.34 -17.75 7.39
N ASN A 372 15.02 -16.62 7.57
CA ASN A 372 14.50 -15.39 8.18
C ASN A 372 13.82 -14.45 7.17
N HIS A 373 13.42 -15.00 6.03
CA HIS A 373 12.66 -14.32 4.98
C HIS A 373 11.20 -14.72 5.08
N VAL A 374 10.32 -13.83 4.65
CA VAL A 374 8.87 -14.00 4.75
C VAL A 374 8.25 -13.86 3.38
N LEU A 375 7.29 -14.74 3.08
CA LEU A 375 6.39 -14.58 1.94
C LEU A 375 4.97 -14.36 2.45
N ILE A 376 4.42 -13.19 2.15
CA ILE A 376 3.03 -12.85 2.39
C ILE A 376 2.24 -13.25 1.16
N THR A 377 1.35 -14.23 1.34
CA THR A 377 0.49 -14.79 0.29
C THR A 377 -0.97 -14.48 0.59
N GLY A 378 -1.79 -14.33 -0.44
CA GLY A 378 -3.22 -14.07 -0.29
C GLY A 378 -3.76 -13.41 -1.55
N HIS A 379 -5.07 -13.45 -1.73
CA HIS A 379 -5.71 -12.83 -2.89
C HIS A 379 -5.62 -11.30 -2.86
N GLY A 380 -5.78 -10.67 -4.03
CA GLY A 380 -5.97 -9.22 -4.12
C GLY A 380 -7.10 -8.72 -3.21
N GLY A 381 -6.84 -7.66 -2.43
CA GLY A 381 -7.84 -6.97 -1.63
C GLY A 381 -7.97 -7.36 -0.15
N VAL A 382 -7.29 -8.42 0.31
CA VAL A 382 -7.39 -8.90 1.70
C VAL A 382 -6.57 -8.11 2.73
N GLY A 383 -5.84 -7.06 2.32
CA GLY A 383 -5.06 -6.22 3.23
C GLY A 383 -3.56 -6.55 3.38
N ARG A 384 -2.95 -7.23 2.39
CA ARG A 384 -1.49 -7.54 2.38
C ARG A 384 -0.61 -6.31 2.59
N THR A 385 -0.92 -5.20 1.91
CA THR A 385 -0.21 -3.93 2.05
C THR A 385 -0.39 -3.32 3.45
N ALA A 386 -1.61 -3.41 4.00
CA ALA A 386 -1.90 -2.91 5.35
C ALA A 386 -1.09 -3.67 6.41
N LEU A 387 -0.89 -4.98 6.24
CA LEU A 387 -0.06 -5.79 7.13
C LEU A 387 1.40 -5.32 7.19
N VAL A 388 2.02 -5.04 6.05
CA VAL A 388 3.41 -4.57 6.02
C VAL A 388 3.53 -3.16 6.61
N ARG A 389 2.57 -2.27 6.29
CA ARG A 389 2.52 -0.93 6.86
C ARG A 389 2.34 -0.95 8.39
N GLU A 390 1.45 -1.79 8.90
CA GLU A 390 1.24 -1.96 10.35
C GLU A 390 2.48 -2.56 11.04
N LEU A 391 3.15 -3.54 10.42
CA LEU A 391 4.43 -4.07 10.91
C LEU A 391 5.49 -2.97 11.03
N ALA A 392 5.67 -2.16 9.99
CA ALA A 392 6.61 -1.05 9.97
C ALA A 392 6.27 -0.01 11.05
N ARG A 393 4.98 0.31 11.24
CA ARG A 393 4.49 1.21 12.29
C ARG A 393 4.80 0.69 13.69
N ARG A 394 4.54 -0.60 13.97
CA ARG A 394 4.84 -1.23 15.28
C ARG A 394 6.35 -1.31 15.54
N ALA A 395 7.15 -1.60 14.51
CA ALA A 395 8.60 -1.60 14.60
C ALA A 395 9.16 -0.20 14.89
N ALA A 396 8.71 0.81 14.13
CA ALA A 396 9.12 2.21 14.31
C ALA A 396 8.75 2.76 15.69
N GLY A 397 7.55 2.41 16.20
CA GLY A 397 7.10 2.76 17.55
C GLY A 397 7.74 1.95 18.68
N GLY A 398 8.67 1.04 18.38
CA GLY A 398 9.40 0.25 19.38
C GLY A 398 8.57 -0.85 20.08
N LYS A 399 7.37 -1.18 19.58
CA LYS A 399 6.56 -2.29 20.13
C LYS A 399 7.21 -3.66 19.91
N ILE A 400 8.10 -3.78 18.92
CA ILE A 400 8.87 -4.99 18.64
C ILE A 400 10.36 -4.69 18.85
N ALA A 401 10.89 -5.12 19.99
CA ALA A 401 12.20 -4.69 20.48
C ALA A 401 13.36 -4.89 19.48
N PHE A 402 13.46 -6.07 18.85
CA PHE A 402 14.56 -6.38 17.92
C PHE A 402 14.41 -5.69 16.54
N LEU A 403 13.23 -5.19 16.20
CA LEU A 403 12.96 -4.48 14.94
C LEU A 403 13.05 -2.95 15.10
N ARG A 404 13.27 -2.43 16.32
CA ARG A 404 13.28 -0.99 16.62
C ARG A 404 14.28 -0.21 15.77
N HIS A 405 15.42 -0.83 15.47
CA HIS A 405 16.51 -0.23 14.70
C HIS A 405 16.50 -0.65 13.22
N LYS A 406 15.54 -1.50 12.81
CA LYS A 406 15.39 -1.93 11.42
C LYS A 406 14.58 -0.91 10.63
N ARG A 407 14.96 -0.70 9.38
CA ARG A 407 14.27 0.13 8.38
C ARG A 407 13.51 -0.75 7.40
N PHE A 408 12.22 -0.52 7.26
CA PHE A 408 11.36 -1.23 6.32
C PHE A 408 11.25 -0.41 5.04
N VAL A 409 11.76 -0.97 3.93
CA VAL A 409 11.77 -0.29 2.63
C VAL A 409 10.82 -1.02 1.70
N TRP A 410 9.71 -0.38 1.36
CA TRP A 410 8.77 -0.86 0.37
C TRP A 410 9.30 -0.61 -1.03
N ALA A 411 9.19 -1.60 -1.91
CA ALA A 411 9.50 -1.47 -3.33
C ALA A 411 8.41 -2.17 -4.17
N ASP A 412 7.85 -1.45 -5.14
CA ASP A 412 6.72 -1.90 -5.96
C ASP A 412 7.20 -2.48 -7.31
N GLY A 413 7.00 -3.77 -7.50
CA GLY A 413 7.34 -4.51 -8.71
C GLY A 413 6.15 -4.90 -9.58
N ARG A 414 4.93 -4.43 -9.28
CA ARG A 414 3.70 -4.91 -9.96
C ARG A 414 3.62 -4.51 -11.43
N ASP A 415 4.18 -3.35 -11.80
CA ASP A 415 4.14 -2.81 -13.17
C ASP A 415 5.43 -3.08 -13.98
N VAL A 416 6.20 -4.10 -13.61
CA VAL A 416 7.46 -4.44 -14.29
C VAL A 416 7.22 -5.39 -15.47
N ALA A 417 7.70 -5.00 -16.65
CA ALA A 417 7.67 -5.84 -17.85
C ALA A 417 8.54 -7.11 -17.66
N PRO A 418 8.09 -8.29 -18.13
CA PRO A 418 8.83 -9.55 -17.96
C PRO A 418 10.27 -9.53 -18.51
N VAL A 419 10.54 -8.73 -19.53
CA VAL A 419 11.89 -8.58 -20.12
C VAL A 419 12.87 -7.86 -19.19
N ASP A 420 12.38 -6.97 -18.33
CA ASP A 420 13.19 -6.16 -17.41
C ASP A 420 13.24 -6.73 -15.98
N SER A 421 12.41 -7.74 -15.69
CA SER A 421 12.20 -8.26 -14.33
C SER A 421 13.49 -8.71 -13.65
N GLY A 422 14.30 -9.55 -14.33
CA GLY A 422 15.54 -10.09 -13.79
C GLY A 422 16.60 -9.01 -13.55
N ARG A 423 16.74 -8.07 -14.48
CA ARG A 423 17.69 -6.95 -14.38
C ARG A 423 17.35 -6.04 -13.20
N LYS A 424 16.08 -5.65 -13.07
CA LYS A 424 15.61 -4.78 -11.98
C LYS A 424 15.73 -5.47 -10.62
N LEU A 425 15.35 -6.73 -10.53
CA LEU A 425 15.48 -7.51 -9.30
C LEU A 425 16.93 -7.63 -8.83
N ALA A 426 17.85 -7.96 -9.75
CA ALA A 426 19.29 -8.04 -9.47
C ALA A 426 19.88 -6.70 -8.99
N ALA A 427 19.47 -5.59 -9.62
CA ALA A 427 19.95 -4.26 -9.28
C ALA A 427 19.46 -3.82 -7.89
N VAL A 428 18.19 -4.08 -7.55
CA VAL A 428 17.63 -3.78 -6.22
C VAL A 428 18.35 -4.59 -5.15
N PHE A 429 18.57 -5.89 -5.34
CA PHE A 429 19.31 -6.68 -4.37
C PHE A 429 20.76 -6.23 -4.22
N THR A 430 21.41 -5.82 -5.31
CA THR A 430 22.77 -5.28 -5.25
C THR A 430 22.85 -3.99 -4.44
N HIS A 431 21.84 -3.10 -4.56
CA HIS A 431 21.77 -1.84 -3.81
C HIS A 431 21.47 -2.02 -2.32
N VAL A 432 20.79 -3.11 -1.95
CA VAL A 432 20.39 -3.41 -0.57
C VAL A 432 21.34 -4.42 0.11
N ALA A 433 22.16 -5.14 -0.66
CA ALA A 433 23.05 -6.18 -0.16
C ALA A 433 24.05 -5.66 0.90
N GLY A 434 24.21 -6.44 1.97
CA GLY A 434 25.18 -6.16 3.05
C GLY A 434 24.68 -5.18 4.10
N ARG A 435 23.49 -4.59 3.92
CA ARG A 435 22.85 -3.76 4.94
C ARG A 435 21.97 -4.58 5.86
N THR A 436 22.44 -4.73 7.09
CA THR A 436 21.72 -5.51 8.10
C THR A 436 20.62 -4.70 8.79
N ASP A 437 20.62 -3.38 8.66
CA ASP A 437 19.59 -2.48 9.16
C ASP A 437 18.31 -2.50 8.30
N LEU A 438 18.34 -3.03 7.07
CA LEU A 438 17.21 -2.98 6.14
C LEU A 438 16.41 -4.30 6.08
N VAL A 439 15.09 -4.14 6.05
CA VAL A 439 14.13 -5.17 5.63
C VAL A 439 13.48 -4.70 4.35
N LEU A 440 13.78 -5.38 3.24
CA LEU A 440 13.20 -5.08 1.94
C LEU A 440 11.80 -5.71 1.83
N CYS A 441 10.78 -4.91 1.56
CA CYS A 441 9.41 -5.34 1.31
C CYS A 441 9.11 -5.22 -0.18
N LEU A 442 9.15 -6.34 -0.92
CA LEU A 442 8.88 -6.37 -2.36
C LEU A 442 7.42 -6.74 -2.63
N ASP A 443 6.63 -5.79 -3.16
CA ASP A 443 5.30 -6.07 -3.71
C ASP A 443 5.38 -6.45 -5.18
N GLY A 444 4.51 -7.35 -5.63
CA GLY A 444 4.56 -7.90 -6.99
C GLY A 444 5.69 -8.89 -7.22
N LEU A 445 6.11 -9.66 -6.19
CA LEU A 445 7.18 -10.64 -6.35
C LEU A 445 6.85 -11.70 -7.42
N GLY A 446 5.58 -12.12 -7.54
CA GLY A 446 5.14 -13.05 -8.59
C GLY A 446 5.46 -12.54 -9.99
N GLN A 447 5.17 -11.27 -10.27
CA GLN A 447 5.47 -10.62 -11.54
C GLN A 447 6.98 -10.54 -11.82
N LEU A 448 7.78 -10.24 -10.79
CA LEU A 448 9.24 -10.20 -10.91
C LEU A 448 9.87 -11.58 -11.14
N LEU A 449 9.20 -12.65 -10.70
CA LEU A 449 9.67 -14.02 -10.89
C LEU A 449 9.26 -14.61 -12.24
N ARG A 450 8.20 -14.08 -12.88
CA ARG A 450 7.81 -14.45 -14.25
C ARG A 450 8.83 -13.84 -15.24
N SER A 451 9.48 -14.70 -16.05
CA SER A 451 10.52 -14.31 -17.03
C SER A 451 10.23 -14.99 -18.38
N GLU A 452 10.51 -14.28 -19.48
CA GLU A 452 10.57 -14.87 -20.84
C GLU A 452 11.99 -15.35 -21.21
N SER A 453 13.02 -14.90 -20.49
CA SER A 453 14.44 -15.16 -20.79
C SER A 453 14.99 -16.35 -19.99
N ALA A 454 16.00 -17.04 -20.56
CA ALA A 454 16.66 -18.23 -20.01
C ALA A 454 17.33 -18.05 -18.62
N ALA A 455 17.38 -16.84 -18.08
CA ALA A 455 17.75 -16.60 -16.68
C ALA A 455 16.53 -16.82 -15.78
N ASP A 456 16.54 -17.92 -15.01
CA ASP A 456 15.48 -18.21 -14.05
C ASP A 456 15.61 -17.25 -12.85
N ASN A 457 14.80 -16.20 -12.79
CA ASN A 457 14.77 -15.23 -11.70
C ASN A 457 14.58 -15.90 -10.32
N ARG A 458 13.98 -17.10 -10.28
CA ARG A 458 13.88 -17.90 -9.05
C ARG A 458 15.25 -18.37 -8.56
N MET A 459 16.16 -18.71 -9.47
CA MET A 459 17.54 -19.05 -9.11
C MET A 459 18.28 -17.84 -8.53
N LEU A 460 18.05 -16.65 -9.10
CA LEU A 460 18.62 -15.40 -8.59
C LEU A 460 18.10 -15.09 -7.18
N LEU A 461 16.78 -15.16 -6.98
CA LEU A 461 16.18 -15.00 -5.65
C LEU A 461 16.78 -16.01 -4.66
N ARG A 462 16.82 -17.29 -5.02
CA ARG A 462 17.35 -18.35 -4.15
C ARG A 462 18.81 -18.12 -3.76
N ALA A 463 19.64 -17.64 -4.68
CA ALA A 463 21.04 -17.33 -4.41
C ALA A 463 21.16 -16.21 -3.36
N VAL A 464 20.44 -15.11 -3.54
CA VAL A 464 20.47 -13.95 -2.63
C VAL A 464 19.97 -14.32 -1.24
N LEU A 465 18.87 -15.09 -1.15
CA LEU A 465 18.31 -15.53 0.13
C LEU A 465 19.26 -16.51 0.85
N LYS A 466 19.90 -17.42 0.12
CA LYS A 466 20.86 -18.38 0.70
C LYS A 466 22.13 -17.70 1.23
N GLU A 467 22.60 -16.65 0.57
CA GLU A 467 23.77 -15.87 1.00
C GLU A 467 23.50 -15.04 2.27
N GLY A 468 22.24 -14.79 2.62
CA GLY A 468 21.86 -14.03 3.81
C GLY A 468 22.24 -12.54 3.75
N ARG A 469 22.53 -12.00 2.56
CA ARG A 469 22.95 -10.60 2.35
C ARG A 469 21.80 -9.60 2.40
N VAL A 470 20.56 -10.05 2.33
CA VAL A 470 19.34 -9.23 2.31
C VAL A 470 18.28 -9.90 3.18
N GLN A 471 17.57 -9.13 4.00
CA GLN A 471 16.34 -9.59 4.66
C GLN A 471 15.12 -9.18 3.83
N LEU A 472 14.26 -10.14 3.47
CA LEU A 472 13.18 -9.96 2.51
C LEU A 472 11.82 -10.32 3.11
N ILE A 473 10.84 -9.45 2.87
CA ILE A 473 9.40 -9.73 2.94
C ILE A 473 8.85 -9.62 1.51
N GLY A 474 8.55 -10.74 0.87
CA GLY A 474 7.95 -10.78 -0.46
C GLY A 474 6.44 -10.87 -0.40
N ILE A 475 5.74 -10.12 -1.25
CA ILE A 475 4.27 -10.16 -1.37
C ILE A 475 3.92 -10.70 -2.76
N MET A 476 3.05 -11.71 -2.80
CA MET A 476 2.58 -12.30 -4.04
C MET A 476 1.17 -12.89 -3.89
N ASP A 477 0.49 -13.16 -5.01
CA ASP A 477 -0.80 -13.85 -4.97
C ASP A 477 -0.63 -15.32 -4.55
N ALA A 478 -1.69 -15.90 -4.00
CA ALA A 478 -1.70 -17.31 -3.64
C ALA A 478 -1.54 -18.20 -4.90
N THR A 479 -2.17 -17.81 -6.02
CA THR A 479 -2.04 -18.54 -7.29
C THR A 479 -0.60 -18.51 -7.82
N ASP A 480 0.04 -17.33 -7.82
CA ASP A 480 1.44 -17.19 -8.21
C ASP A 480 2.38 -18.04 -7.34
N TYR A 481 2.08 -18.18 -6.04
CA TYR A 481 2.88 -19.01 -5.15
C TYR A 481 2.78 -20.49 -5.56
N GLU A 482 1.57 -21.00 -5.79
CA GLU A 482 1.35 -22.38 -6.20
C GLU A 482 2.01 -22.69 -7.55
N ASP A 483 1.91 -21.76 -8.52
CA ASP A 483 2.52 -21.89 -9.84
C ASP A 483 4.06 -21.87 -9.81
N LEU A 484 4.65 -20.94 -9.05
CA LEU A 484 6.07 -20.59 -9.20
C LEU A 484 6.97 -21.22 -8.13
N LEU A 485 6.48 -21.35 -6.89
CA LEU A 485 7.30 -21.62 -5.71
C LEU A 485 6.89 -22.87 -4.91
N ALA A 486 5.63 -23.33 -4.97
CA ALA A 486 5.18 -24.44 -4.14
C ALA A 486 5.94 -25.76 -4.37
N GLY A 487 6.38 -25.99 -5.61
CA GLY A 487 7.20 -27.14 -6.00
C GLY A 487 8.69 -27.03 -5.62
N ASP A 488 9.21 -25.85 -5.27
CA ASP A 488 10.63 -25.65 -4.97
C ASP A 488 10.92 -25.87 -3.47
N HIS A 489 11.37 -27.07 -3.12
CA HIS A 489 11.74 -27.42 -1.74
C HIS A 489 12.88 -26.55 -1.19
N ALA A 490 13.82 -26.08 -2.02
CA ALA A 490 14.92 -25.25 -1.57
C ALA A 490 14.46 -23.82 -1.24
N MET A 491 13.48 -23.29 -1.99
CA MET A 491 12.87 -22.00 -1.63
C MET A 491 12.09 -22.10 -0.32
N ARG A 492 11.32 -23.18 -0.15
CA ARG A 492 10.48 -23.40 1.05
C ARG A 492 11.27 -23.52 2.35
N SER A 493 12.55 -23.89 2.30
CA SER A 493 13.40 -23.90 3.50
C SER A 493 14.01 -22.53 3.83
N LEU A 494 14.02 -21.60 2.88
CA LEU A 494 14.55 -20.23 3.04
C LEU A 494 13.47 -19.22 3.46
N VAL A 495 12.20 -19.50 3.19
CA VAL A 495 11.11 -18.55 3.43
C VAL A 495 10.04 -19.14 4.36
N THR A 496 9.44 -18.30 5.19
CA THR A 496 8.23 -18.64 5.94
C THR A 496 7.01 -18.03 5.23
N ARG A 497 6.05 -18.87 4.81
CA ARG A 497 4.78 -18.43 4.21
C ARG A 497 3.82 -17.98 5.31
N VAL A 498 3.31 -16.76 5.18
CA VAL A 498 2.19 -16.21 5.97
C VAL A 498 1.04 -15.97 4.99
N GLU A 499 -0.05 -16.71 5.16
CA GLU A 499 -1.23 -16.61 4.29
C GLU A 499 -2.28 -15.71 4.92
N LEU A 500 -2.73 -14.70 4.19
CA LEU A 500 -3.88 -13.87 4.55
C LEU A 500 -5.10 -14.38 3.80
N ARG A 501 -6.15 -14.65 4.57
CA ARG A 501 -7.46 -15.02 4.06
C ARG A 501 -8.36 -13.80 4.02
N GLU A 502 -9.43 -13.88 3.24
CA GLU A 502 -10.48 -12.87 3.31
C GLU A 502 -11.07 -12.87 4.72
N PRO A 503 -11.14 -11.71 5.40
CA PRO A 503 -11.73 -11.61 6.73
C PRO A 503 -13.22 -11.94 6.69
N ASP A 504 -13.75 -12.44 7.81
CA ASP A 504 -15.19 -12.59 7.98
C ASP A 504 -15.90 -11.21 8.03
N ARG A 505 -17.23 -11.21 7.99
CA ARG A 505 -18.01 -9.97 7.93
C ARG A 505 -17.79 -9.06 9.14
N GLU A 506 -17.61 -9.63 10.32
CA GLU A 506 -17.44 -8.88 11.57
C GLU A 506 -16.06 -8.22 11.61
N THR A 507 -15.02 -8.99 11.34
CA THR A 507 -13.64 -8.52 11.21
C THR A 507 -13.52 -7.46 10.11
N ALA A 508 -14.15 -7.70 8.95
CA ALA A 508 -14.17 -6.75 7.84
C ALA A 508 -14.89 -5.44 8.22
N LEU A 509 -15.99 -5.51 8.98
CA LEU A 509 -16.71 -4.33 9.45
C LEU A 509 -15.81 -3.42 10.30
N ASP A 510 -15.09 -3.99 11.26
CA ASP A 510 -14.16 -3.23 12.09
C ASP A 510 -13.02 -2.60 11.26
N MET A 511 -12.42 -3.37 10.34
CA MET A 511 -11.36 -2.88 9.44
C MET A 511 -11.85 -1.71 8.57
N VAL A 512 -13.05 -1.84 7.99
CA VAL A 512 -13.63 -0.82 7.13
C VAL A 512 -14.06 0.40 7.94
N THR A 513 -14.55 0.22 9.18
CA THR A 513 -14.89 1.32 10.09
C THR A 513 -13.68 2.21 10.36
N HIS A 514 -12.52 1.62 10.69
CA HIS A 514 -11.31 2.40 10.92
C HIS A 514 -10.80 3.11 9.65
N THR A 515 -10.93 2.44 8.49
CA THR A 515 -10.59 3.06 7.21
C THR A 515 -11.55 4.20 6.84
N ALA A 516 -12.83 4.07 7.20
CA ALA A 516 -13.85 5.09 6.98
C ALA A 516 -13.56 6.37 7.77
N GLU A 517 -12.99 6.29 8.97
CA GLU A 517 -12.53 7.48 9.72
C GLU A 517 -11.44 8.25 8.95
N THR A 518 -10.52 7.53 8.31
CA THR A 518 -9.46 8.14 7.48
C THR A 518 -10.05 8.77 6.22
N LEU A 519 -10.98 8.09 5.55
CA LEU A 519 -11.69 8.63 4.38
C LEU A 519 -12.51 9.88 4.73
N ALA A 520 -13.22 9.85 5.85
CA ALA A 520 -13.99 10.98 6.37
C ALA A 520 -13.10 12.23 6.56
N ALA A 521 -11.90 12.04 7.11
CA ALA A 521 -10.92 13.11 7.27
C ALA A 521 -10.35 13.59 5.91
N GLU A 522 -10.05 12.66 4.99
CA GLU A 522 -9.52 12.95 3.65
C GLU A 522 -10.47 13.86 2.84
N PHE A 523 -11.77 13.55 2.83
CA PHE A 523 -12.77 14.30 2.08
C PHE A 523 -13.47 15.41 2.89
N GLY A 524 -13.18 15.54 4.19
CA GLY A 524 -13.87 16.50 5.07
C GLY A 524 -15.39 16.27 5.14
N LEU A 525 -15.79 14.99 5.20
CA LEU A 525 -17.18 14.49 5.23
C LEU A 525 -17.37 13.60 6.47
N ALA A 526 -18.61 13.47 6.95
CA ALA A 526 -18.96 12.41 7.89
C ALA A 526 -19.38 11.14 7.12
N ILE A 527 -19.11 9.96 7.67
CA ILE A 527 -19.64 8.69 7.16
C ILE A 527 -20.50 8.08 8.26
N GLU A 528 -21.77 7.83 7.99
CA GLU A 528 -22.66 7.23 8.98
C GLU A 528 -22.24 5.78 9.29
N PRO A 529 -22.27 5.32 10.55
CA PRO A 529 -21.96 3.94 10.90
C PRO A 529 -22.80 2.91 10.13
N LYS A 530 -24.09 3.23 9.92
CA LYS A 530 -24.99 2.41 9.10
C LYS A 530 -24.55 2.31 7.65
N ALA A 531 -23.91 3.34 7.09
CA ALA A 531 -23.38 3.29 5.73
C ALA A 531 -22.21 2.30 5.64
N VAL A 532 -21.35 2.25 6.66
CA VAL A 532 -20.23 1.28 6.75
C VAL A 532 -20.74 -0.15 6.85
N GLU A 533 -21.67 -0.42 7.78
CA GLU A 533 -22.35 -1.72 7.92
C GLU A 533 -22.99 -2.15 6.60
N ARG A 534 -23.66 -1.20 5.95
CA ARG A 534 -24.33 -1.44 4.68
C ARG A 534 -23.34 -1.75 3.56
N ALA A 535 -22.22 -1.04 3.50
CA ALA A 535 -21.18 -1.26 2.49
C ALA A 535 -20.61 -2.66 2.61
N VAL A 536 -20.27 -3.11 3.84
CA VAL A 536 -19.73 -4.46 4.06
C VAL A 536 -20.75 -5.53 3.73
N GLY A 537 -21.99 -5.39 4.21
CA GLY A 537 -23.07 -6.36 3.93
C GLY A 537 -23.36 -6.48 2.44
N LEU A 538 -23.62 -5.35 1.77
CA LEU A 538 -23.93 -5.36 0.34
C LEU A 538 -22.75 -5.80 -0.52
N CYS A 539 -21.51 -5.45 -0.17
CA CYS A 539 -20.35 -5.92 -0.93
C CYS A 539 -20.09 -7.41 -0.75
N ALA A 540 -20.30 -7.94 0.45
CA ALA A 540 -20.19 -9.38 0.73
C ALA A 540 -21.20 -10.17 -0.12
N ASP A 541 -22.43 -9.67 -0.19
CA ASP A 541 -23.52 -10.35 -0.88
C ASP A 541 -23.47 -10.11 -2.40
N TYR A 542 -23.24 -8.88 -2.86
CA TYR A 542 -23.48 -8.47 -4.25
C TYR A 542 -22.22 -8.25 -5.10
N ILE A 543 -21.05 -7.99 -4.51
CA ILE A 543 -19.79 -7.78 -5.26
C ILE A 543 -18.87 -9.00 -5.05
N LEU A 544 -19.00 -10.01 -5.91
CA LEU A 544 -18.35 -11.33 -5.74
C LEU A 544 -16.96 -11.45 -6.42
N ASN A 545 -16.70 -10.59 -7.39
CA ASN A 545 -15.44 -10.55 -8.16
C ASN A 545 -14.27 -9.90 -7.40
N ASP A 546 -14.52 -9.40 -6.19
CA ASP A 546 -13.52 -8.76 -5.34
C ASP A 546 -13.66 -9.25 -3.88
N ARG A 547 -12.70 -8.92 -3.04
CA ARG A 547 -12.54 -9.42 -1.68
C ARG A 547 -12.66 -8.29 -0.64
N LEU A 548 -13.21 -8.63 0.52
CA LEU A 548 -13.16 -7.79 1.70
C LEU A 548 -11.72 -7.69 2.24
N PRO A 549 -11.35 -6.55 2.87
CA PRO A 549 -12.15 -5.35 3.06
C PRO A 549 -12.14 -4.38 1.85
N ARG A 550 -11.24 -4.58 0.87
CA ARG A 550 -11.00 -3.62 -0.23
C ARG A 550 -12.27 -3.18 -0.96
N LYS A 551 -13.14 -4.12 -1.35
CA LYS A 551 -14.37 -3.79 -2.10
C LYS A 551 -15.30 -2.84 -1.34
N ALA A 552 -15.43 -3.00 -0.02
CA ALA A 552 -16.26 -2.14 0.81
C ALA A 552 -15.62 -0.75 0.97
N VAL A 553 -14.31 -0.69 1.18
CA VAL A 553 -13.56 0.59 1.21
C VAL A 553 -13.69 1.33 -0.12
N SER A 554 -13.59 0.63 -1.26
CA SER A 554 -13.74 1.23 -2.58
C SER A 554 -15.15 1.79 -2.81
N VAL A 555 -16.19 1.10 -2.33
CA VAL A 555 -17.58 1.59 -2.39
C VAL A 555 -17.76 2.84 -1.54
N LEU A 556 -17.24 2.84 -0.31
CA LEU A 556 -17.32 4.01 0.57
C LEU A 556 -16.56 5.21 0.00
N ARG A 557 -15.35 5.00 -0.54
CA ARG A 557 -14.57 6.05 -1.20
C ARG A 557 -15.35 6.66 -2.35
N ARG A 558 -15.92 5.83 -3.24
CA ARG A 558 -16.73 6.33 -4.37
C ARG A 558 -17.98 7.09 -3.90
N ALA A 559 -18.63 6.63 -2.83
CA ALA A 559 -19.75 7.37 -2.23
C ALA A 559 -19.31 8.72 -1.64
N CYS A 560 -18.09 8.82 -1.09
CA CYS A 560 -17.50 10.08 -0.63
C CYS A 560 -17.20 11.01 -1.82
N GLU A 561 -16.62 10.49 -2.90
CA GLU A 561 -16.32 11.23 -4.13
C GLU A 561 -17.59 11.78 -4.78
N ASP A 562 -18.65 10.96 -4.89
CA ASP A 562 -19.95 11.37 -5.43
C ASP A 562 -20.56 12.51 -4.59
N LEU A 563 -20.50 12.40 -3.25
CA LEU A 563 -21.01 13.43 -2.35
C LEU A 563 -20.16 14.71 -2.37
N ASP A 564 -18.84 14.59 -2.43
CA ASP A 564 -17.94 15.75 -2.53
C ASP A 564 -18.17 16.51 -3.84
N PHE A 565 -18.41 15.80 -4.95
CA PHE A 565 -18.82 16.38 -6.22
C PHE A 565 -20.18 17.11 -6.11
N GLU A 566 -21.19 16.50 -5.47
CA GLU A 566 -22.49 17.14 -5.20
C GLU A 566 -22.32 18.44 -4.37
N ARG A 567 -21.43 18.45 -3.38
CA ARG A 567 -21.16 19.64 -2.54
C ARG A 567 -20.44 20.75 -3.32
N THR A 568 -19.35 20.39 -4.01
CA THR A 568 -18.44 21.36 -4.64
C THR A 568 -18.99 21.92 -5.95
N VAL A 569 -19.68 21.10 -6.75
CA VAL A 569 -20.16 21.49 -8.08
C VAL A 569 -21.64 21.85 -8.07
N GLN A 570 -22.47 21.14 -7.31
CA GLN A 570 -23.94 21.34 -7.33
C GLN A 570 -24.47 22.18 -6.16
N GLY A 571 -23.59 22.56 -5.21
CA GLY A 571 -23.96 23.40 -4.07
C GLY A 571 -24.83 22.69 -3.03
N SER A 572 -24.72 21.36 -2.92
CA SER A 572 -25.44 20.58 -1.91
C SER A 572 -24.94 20.87 -0.49
N ASP A 573 -25.86 21.03 0.46
CA ASP A 573 -25.56 21.21 1.89
C ASP A 573 -25.34 19.89 2.65
N ARG A 574 -25.43 18.74 1.96
CA ARG A 574 -25.24 17.42 2.56
C ARG A 574 -23.78 17.29 3.04
N LYS A 575 -23.60 16.80 4.27
CA LYS A 575 -22.27 16.66 4.92
C LYS A 575 -21.91 15.23 5.31
N ALA A 576 -22.81 14.27 5.08
CA ALA A 576 -22.62 12.89 5.51
C ALA A 576 -22.98 11.90 4.41
N VAL A 577 -22.15 10.87 4.25
CA VAL A 577 -22.43 9.70 3.42
C VAL A 577 -23.39 8.78 4.18
N THR A 578 -24.50 8.43 3.54
CA THR A 578 -25.59 7.63 4.11
C THR A 578 -25.61 6.21 3.56
N ALA A 579 -26.42 5.33 4.17
CA ALA A 579 -26.63 3.97 3.66
C ALA A 579 -27.28 3.94 2.26
N GLU A 580 -28.02 4.98 1.87
CA GLU A 580 -28.64 5.12 0.55
C GLU A 580 -27.58 5.42 -0.51
N ASP A 581 -26.62 6.29 -0.23
CA ASP A 581 -25.49 6.57 -1.14
C ASP A 581 -24.69 5.30 -1.44
N VAL A 582 -24.42 4.50 -0.40
CA VAL A 582 -23.75 3.20 -0.53
C VAL A 582 -24.58 2.24 -1.40
N THR A 583 -25.90 2.19 -1.19
CA THR A 583 -26.80 1.33 -1.98
C THR A 583 -26.79 1.75 -3.46
N ARG A 584 -26.82 3.05 -3.75
CA ARG A 584 -26.69 3.62 -5.11
C ARG A 584 -25.36 3.24 -5.76
N VAL A 585 -24.24 3.40 -5.06
CA VAL A 585 -22.91 3.02 -5.59
C VAL A 585 -22.82 1.51 -5.84
N VAL A 586 -23.29 0.68 -4.91
CA VAL A 586 -23.33 -0.78 -5.12
C VAL A 586 -24.23 -1.13 -6.29
N SER A 587 -25.37 -0.47 -6.46
CA SER A 587 -26.26 -0.68 -7.61
C SER A 587 -25.55 -0.43 -8.94
N GLN A 588 -24.83 0.69 -9.04
CA GLN A 588 -24.06 1.03 -10.23
C GLN A 588 -22.93 0.03 -10.52
N LEU A 589 -22.26 -0.47 -9.47
CA LEU A 589 -21.13 -1.41 -9.61
C LEU A 589 -21.57 -2.84 -9.89
N SER A 590 -22.64 -3.29 -9.23
CA SER A 590 -23.11 -4.69 -9.29
C SER A 590 -24.18 -4.90 -10.37
N GLY A 591 -24.83 -3.84 -10.84
CA GLY A 591 -25.99 -3.92 -11.72
C GLY A 591 -27.31 -4.27 -11.00
N VAL A 592 -27.29 -4.51 -9.69
CA VAL A 592 -28.49 -4.83 -8.90
C VAL A 592 -29.33 -3.56 -8.74
N PRO A 593 -30.63 -3.53 -9.07
CA PRO A 593 -31.46 -2.35 -8.83
C PRO A 593 -31.51 -1.97 -7.34
N GLU A 594 -31.49 -0.67 -7.04
CA GLU A 594 -31.47 -0.15 -5.67
C GLU A 594 -32.62 -0.66 -4.78
N GLY A 595 -33.82 -0.86 -5.35
CA GLY A 595 -34.95 -1.43 -4.61
C GLY A 595 -34.67 -2.85 -4.10
N GLN A 596 -34.08 -3.70 -4.94
CA GLN A 596 -33.69 -5.05 -4.55
C GLN A 596 -32.59 -5.04 -3.49
N LEU A 597 -31.62 -4.13 -3.60
CA LEU A 597 -30.58 -3.96 -2.58
C LEU A 597 -31.19 -3.53 -1.24
N SER A 598 -32.10 -2.56 -1.25
CA SER A 598 -32.74 -1.94 -0.08
C SER A 598 -33.70 -2.86 0.69
N GLY A 599 -34.02 -4.04 0.16
CA GLY A 599 -35.06 -4.92 0.72
C GLY A 599 -36.47 -4.34 0.62
N VAL A 600 -36.61 -3.21 -0.10
CA VAL A 600 -37.89 -2.56 -0.40
C VAL A 600 -38.36 -3.14 -1.71
N ASP A 601 -39.56 -3.72 -1.71
CA ASP A 601 -40.17 -4.39 -2.86
C ASP A 601 -40.10 -3.52 -4.14
N PRO A 602 -39.20 -3.80 -5.10
CA PRO A 602 -39.20 -3.08 -6.37
C PRO A 602 -40.43 -3.44 -7.21
N ALA A 603 -41.12 -4.54 -6.88
CA ALA A 603 -42.32 -5.01 -7.57
C ALA A 603 -43.62 -4.43 -6.99
N ALA A 604 -43.59 -3.58 -5.97
CA ALA A 604 -44.80 -2.93 -5.47
C ALA A 604 -45.44 -1.94 -6.48
N GLY A 605 -44.76 -1.65 -7.61
CA GLY A 605 -45.27 -0.79 -8.67
C GLY A 605 -45.07 -1.24 -10.12
N GLU A 606 -44.24 -2.27 -10.41
CA GLU A 606 -43.92 -2.64 -11.79
C GLU A 606 -44.66 -3.91 -12.29
N ASP A 607 -45.56 -3.70 -13.26
CA ASP A 607 -46.19 -4.81 -14.00
C ASP A 607 -45.22 -5.33 -15.09
N TYR A 608 -44.31 -6.24 -14.70
CA TYR A 608 -43.40 -6.93 -15.63
C TYR A 608 -44.12 -7.60 -16.81
N THR A 609 -45.36 -8.07 -16.59
CA THR A 609 -46.15 -8.68 -17.65
C THR A 609 -46.53 -7.62 -18.69
N ALA A 610 -47.07 -6.47 -18.27
CA ALA A 610 -47.38 -5.38 -19.19
C ALA A 610 -46.13 -4.87 -19.92
N ALA A 611 -45.02 -4.73 -19.20
CA ALA A 611 -43.75 -4.25 -19.72
C ALA A 611 -43.21 -5.15 -20.85
N LEU A 612 -43.18 -6.47 -20.63
CA LEU A 612 -42.76 -7.46 -21.64
C LEU A 612 -43.78 -7.61 -22.79
N ARG A 613 -45.09 -7.54 -22.47
CA ARG A 613 -46.19 -7.66 -23.45
C ARG A 613 -46.22 -6.50 -24.45
N SER A 614 -45.77 -5.32 -24.05
CA SER A 614 -45.61 -4.18 -24.97
C SER A 614 -44.68 -4.50 -26.15
N ASP A 615 -43.75 -5.44 -25.94
CA ASP A 615 -42.76 -5.79 -26.94
C ASP A 615 -43.01 -7.12 -27.66
N VAL A 616 -43.77 -8.03 -27.08
CA VAL A 616 -44.02 -9.36 -27.65
C VAL A 616 -45.51 -9.56 -27.84
N ILE A 617 -45.92 -9.66 -29.11
CA ILE A 617 -47.33 -9.75 -29.50
C ILE A 617 -47.72 -11.21 -29.75
N GLY A 618 -48.89 -11.61 -29.24
CA GLY A 618 -49.48 -12.93 -29.49
C GLY A 618 -48.87 -14.08 -28.68
N GLN A 619 -48.00 -13.77 -27.71
CA GLN A 619 -47.29 -14.75 -26.88
C GLN A 619 -47.51 -14.50 -25.39
N ASP A 620 -48.74 -14.14 -25.00
CA ASP A 620 -49.09 -13.68 -23.65
C ASP A 620 -48.67 -14.66 -22.56
N HIS A 621 -48.76 -15.96 -22.82
CA HIS A 621 -48.35 -16.99 -21.87
C HIS A 621 -46.84 -17.11 -21.73
N ALA A 622 -46.09 -16.93 -22.82
CA ALA A 622 -44.63 -16.95 -22.77
C ALA A 622 -44.14 -15.73 -22.00
N VAL A 623 -44.77 -14.58 -22.25
CA VAL A 623 -44.56 -13.34 -21.49
C VAL A 623 -44.85 -13.57 -20.01
N GLN A 624 -46.00 -14.16 -19.67
CA GLN A 624 -46.37 -14.43 -18.29
C GLN A 624 -45.42 -15.40 -17.60
N ALA A 625 -45.02 -16.48 -18.28
CA ALA A 625 -44.05 -17.43 -17.76
C ALA A 625 -42.70 -16.78 -17.44
N VAL A 626 -42.21 -15.91 -18.31
CA VAL A 626 -40.95 -15.16 -18.10
C VAL A 626 -41.11 -14.09 -17.01
N ALA A 627 -42.25 -13.41 -16.95
CA ALA A 627 -42.55 -12.42 -15.91
C ALA A 627 -42.61 -13.06 -14.51
N GLU A 628 -43.22 -14.25 -14.39
CA GLU A 628 -43.22 -15.03 -13.15
C GLU A 628 -41.80 -15.40 -12.69
N GLU A 629 -40.97 -15.88 -13.62
CA GLU A 629 -39.56 -16.19 -13.34
C GLU A 629 -38.78 -14.95 -12.90
N LEU A 630 -38.96 -13.83 -13.61
CA LEU A 630 -38.32 -12.56 -13.28
C LEU A 630 -38.72 -12.07 -11.89
N ARG A 631 -40.01 -12.17 -11.52
CA ARG A 631 -40.49 -11.83 -10.17
C ARG A 631 -39.75 -12.63 -9.12
N LEU A 632 -39.64 -13.95 -9.28
CA LEU A 632 -38.98 -14.82 -8.29
C LEU A 632 -37.50 -14.49 -8.11
N ILE A 633 -36.81 -14.12 -9.20
CA ILE A 633 -35.42 -13.63 -9.15
C ILE A 633 -35.35 -12.29 -8.41
N LYS A 634 -36.23 -11.34 -8.73
CA LYS A 634 -36.26 -10.01 -8.11
C LYS A 634 -36.64 -10.04 -6.63
N PHE A 635 -37.48 -10.99 -6.21
CA PHE A 635 -37.78 -11.26 -4.80
C PHE A 635 -36.64 -11.97 -4.05
N GLY A 636 -35.54 -12.33 -4.73
CA GLY A 636 -34.43 -13.05 -4.11
C GLY A 636 -34.76 -14.50 -3.74
N LEU A 637 -35.92 -15.02 -4.17
CA LEU A 637 -36.29 -16.42 -4.00
C LEU A 637 -35.52 -17.34 -4.96
N ARG A 638 -34.81 -16.75 -5.94
CA ARG A 638 -33.99 -17.45 -6.93
C ARG A 638 -32.76 -16.65 -7.31
N SER A 639 -31.67 -17.38 -7.55
CA SER A 639 -30.42 -16.91 -8.16
C SER A 639 -30.41 -17.30 -9.65
N GLY A 640 -30.79 -16.36 -10.53
CA GLY A 640 -30.76 -16.56 -11.98
C GLY A 640 -31.82 -17.55 -12.50
N SER A 641 -31.77 -17.88 -13.80
CA SER A 641 -32.64 -18.89 -14.40
C SER A 641 -32.11 -19.42 -15.74
N VAL A 642 -32.41 -20.69 -16.04
CA VAL A 642 -32.12 -21.33 -17.33
C VAL A 642 -33.44 -21.69 -18.01
N LEU A 643 -33.76 -20.94 -19.06
CA LEU A 643 -35.02 -21.03 -19.81
C LEU A 643 -34.76 -21.61 -21.20
N PHE A 644 -35.71 -22.41 -21.70
CA PHE A 644 -35.63 -22.96 -23.05
C PHE A 644 -36.86 -22.58 -23.85
N PHE A 645 -36.68 -21.76 -24.88
CA PHE A 645 -37.73 -21.25 -25.75
C PHE A 645 -37.88 -22.11 -27.00
N ALA A 646 -38.98 -22.84 -27.11
CA ALA A 646 -39.27 -23.73 -28.22
C ALA A 646 -40.40 -23.19 -29.09
N GLY A 647 -40.26 -23.24 -30.41
CA GLY A 647 -41.31 -22.78 -31.34
C GLY A 647 -40.80 -22.53 -32.76
N GLN A 648 -41.70 -22.22 -33.67
CA GLN A 648 -41.36 -21.89 -35.07
C GLN A 648 -40.43 -20.67 -35.18
N THR A 649 -39.81 -20.50 -36.34
CA THR A 649 -38.98 -19.32 -36.62
C THR A 649 -39.86 -18.06 -36.72
N GLY A 650 -39.40 -16.95 -36.16
CA GLY A 650 -40.08 -15.66 -36.29
C GLY A 650 -41.32 -15.46 -35.42
N VAL A 651 -41.62 -16.37 -34.47
CA VAL A 651 -42.78 -16.24 -33.55
C VAL A 651 -42.57 -15.32 -32.35
N GLY A 652 -41.33 -14.85 -32.13
CA GLY A 652 -41.02 -13.87 -31.07
C GLY A 652 -40.05 -14.34 -29.98
N LYS A 653 -39.43 -15.53 -30.10
CA LYS A 653 -38.46 -16.08 -29.13
C LYS A 653 -37.34 -15.08 -28.77
N SER A 654 -36.62 -14.59 -29.78
CA SER A 654 -35.53 -13.64 -29.59
C SER A 654 -36.03 -12.25 -29.18
N GLU A 655 -37.25 -11.86 -29.58
CA GLU A 655 -37.84 -10.57 -29.16
C GLU A 655 -38.20 -10.57 -27.67
N LEU A 656 -38.69 -11.69 -27.13
CA LEU A 656 -38.90 -11.84 -25.69
C LEU A 656 -37.59 -11.81 -24.91
N ALA A 657 -36.53 -12.46 -25.42
CA ALA A 657 -35.21 -12.38 -24.83
C ALA A 657 -34.66 -10.94 -24.82
N LYS A 658 -34.81 -10.20 -25.92
CA LYS A 658 -34.42 -8.78 -26.00
C LYS A 658 -35.25 -7.89 -25.09
N ALA A 659 -36.55 -8.15 -24.95
CA ALA A 659 -37.41 -7.44 -24.01
C ALA A 659 -36.93 -7.68 -22.58
N LEU A 660 -36.71 -8.94 -22.19
CA LEU A 660 -36.19 -9.30 -20.88
C LEU A 660 -34.82 -8.65 -20.62
N ALA A 661 -33.90 -8.68 -21.57
CA ALA A 661 -32.58 -8.07 -21.42
C ALA A 661 -32.65 -6.56 -21.14
N ARG A 662 -33.57 -5.84 -21.81
CA ARG A 662 -33.75 -4.40 -21.57
C ARG A 662 -34.25 -4.07 -20.16
N PHE A 663 -34.95 -5.00 -19.51
CA PHE A 663 -35.45 -4.84 -18.14
C PHE A 663 -34.49 -5.41 -17.08
N TYR A 664 -33.82 -6.52 -17.38
CA TYR A 664 -33.05 -7.27 -16.39
C TYR A 664 -31.56 -6.91 -16.40
N SER A 665 -30.95 -6.76 -17.58
CA SER A 665 -29.51 -6.51 -17.72
C SER A 665 -29.15 -5.07 -17.43
N ALA A 666 -28.08 -4.88 -16.64
CA ALA A 666 -27.55 -3.57 -16.34
C ALA A 666 -27.11 -2.84 -17.62
N SER A 667 -26.50 -3.58 -18.57
CA SER A 667 -26.14 -3.05 -19.88
C SER A 667 -27.33 -2.79 -20.80
N LYS A 668 -28.52 -3.29 -20.44
CA LYS A 668 -29.74 -3.35 -21.28
C LYS A 668 -29.54 -4.08 -22.62
N ARG A 669 -28.41 -4.79 -22.79
CA ARG A 669 -28.05 -5.51 -24.01
C ARG A 669 -28.28 -7.01 -23.81
N LEU A 670 -28.73 -7.65 -24.89
CA LEU A 670 -28.82 -9.11 -24.96
C LEU A 670 -27.49 -9.66 -25.47
N GLN A 671 -26.88 -10.57 -24.72
CA GLN A 671 -25.65 -11.24 -25.13
C GLN A 671 -25.99 -12.46 -25.99
N VAL A 672 -25.73 -12.39 -27.30
CA VAL A 672 -26.14 -13.42 -28.24
C VAL A 672 -24.96 -14.31 -28.62
N TYR A 673 -25.19 -15.62 -28.51
CA TYR A 673 -24.32 -16.68 -28.99
C TYR A 673 -25.10 -17.56 -29.96
N THR A 674 -24.76 -17.47 -31.24
CA THR A 674 -25.34 -18.33 -32.28
C THR A 674 -24.73 -19.72 -32.19
N MET A 675 -25.49 -20.69 -31.69
CA MET A 675 -25.05 -22.07 -31.48
C MET A 675 -24.73 -22.80 -32.80
N GLY A 676 -25.28 -22.32 -33.92
CA GLY A 676 -24.89 -22.77 -35.26
C GLY A 676 -23.43 -22.53 -35.64
N ASN A 677 -22.70 -21.66 -34.92
CA ASN A 677 -21.25 -21.50 -35.12
C ASN A 677 -20.42 -22.55 -34.36
N PHE A 678 -21.06 -23.37 -33.51
CA PHE A 678 -20.42 -24.33 -32.61
C PHE A 678 -20.70 -25.78 -33.02
N LEU A 679 -20.50 -26.08 -34.31
CA LEU A 679 -20.75 -27.41 -34.92
C LEU A 679 -19.72 -28.48 -34.49
N GLU A 680 -18.55 -28.05 -34.00
CA GLU A 680 -17.45 -28.92 -33.59
C GLU A 680 -17.22 -28.78 -32.07
N GLY A 681 -16.94 -29.88 -31.38
CA GLY A 681 -16.84 -29.87 -29.90
C GLY A 681 -15.78 -28.90 -29.33
N HIS A 682 -14.68 -28.66 -30.05
CA HIS A 682 -13.60 -27.77 -29.59
C HIS A 682 -13.90 -26.27 -29.79
N SER A 683 -14.96 -25.93 -30.55
CA SER A 683 -15.34 -24.53 -30.83
C SER A 683 -15.79 -23.77 -29.57
N VAL A 684 -16.21 -24.47 -28.52
CA VAL A 684 -16.62 -23.87 -27.23
C VAL A 684 -15.51 -23.06 -26.57
N THR A 685 -14.25 -23.33 -26.92
CA THR A 685 -13.08 -22.54 -26.48
C THR A 685 -13.18 -21.07 -26.91
N GLY A 686 -13.90 -20.74 -28.00
CA GLY A 686 -14.18 -19.36 -28.37
C GLY A 686 -15.12 -18.62 -27.42
N ILE A 687 -15.89 -19.34 -26.60
CA ILE A 687 -16.78 -18.78 -25.57
C ILE A 687 -16.06 -18.69 -24.22
N ILE A 688 -15.32 -19.75 -23.85
CA ILE A 688 -14.76 -19.93 -22.49
C ILE A 688 -13.31 -19.43 -22.40
N GLY A 689 -12.61 -19.32 -23.53
CA GLY A 689 -11.20 -18.97 -23.60
C GLY A 689 -10.34 -20.16 -24.00
N VAL A 690 -9.17 -19.86 -24.56
CA VAL A 690 -8.15 -20.84 -24.96
C VAL A 690 -7.10 -21.03 -23.85
N ALA A 691 -6.34 -22.12 -23.92
CA ALA A 691 -5.28 -22.44 -22.97
C ALA A 691 -4.08 -21.48 -23.03
N ALA A 692 -3.33 -21.40 -21.93
CA ALA A 692 -2.04 -20.73 -21.89
C ALA A 692 -1.09 -21.31 -22.96
N GLY A 693 -0.54 -20.44 -23.80
CA GLY A 693 0.36 -20.81 -24.90
C GLY A 693 -0.27 -20.84 -26.31
N TYR A 694 -1.57 -20.55 -26.45
CA TYR A 694 -2.25 -20.43 -27.76
C TYR A 694 -2.58 -18.96 -28.12
N VAL A 695 -2.58 -18.65 -29.42
CA VAL A 695 -2.91 -17.29 -29.92
C VAL A 695 -4.33 -16.89 -29.47
N GLY A 696 -4.45 -15.75 -28.80
CA GLY A 696 -5.71 -15.26 -28.25
C GLY A 696 -5.91 -15.52 -26.75
N HIS A 697 -4.97 -16.19 -26.08
CA HIS A 697 -4.99 -16.44 -24.63
C HIS A 697 -5.14 -15.17 -23.77
N GLU A 698 -4.57 -14.05 -24.20
CA GLU A 698 -4.61 -12.78 -23.44
C GLU A 698 -6.05 -12.22 -23.28
N ARG A 699 -6.96 -12.54 -24.20
CA ARG A 699 -8.33 -12.00 -24.20
C ARG A 699 -9.26 -12.65 -23.17
N GLY A 700 -8.91 -13.83 -22.64
CA GLY A 700 -9.80 -14.61 -21.75
C GLY A 700 -11.08 -15.08 -22.44
N GLY A 701 -11.97 -15.73 -21.68
CA GLY A 701 -13.26 -16.20 -22.18
C GLY A 701 -14.27 -15.08 -22.40
N ARG A 702 -14.92 -15.02 -23.57
CA ARG A 702 -15.97 -14.03 -23.85
C ARG A 702 -17.10 -14.08 -22.82
N LEU A 703 -17.59 -15.29 -22.49
CA LEU A 703 -18.67 -15.47 -21.50
C LEU A 703 -18.25 -14.99 -20.11
N ILE A 704 -17.02 -15.29 -19.71
CA ILE A 704 -16.47 -14.94 -18.40
C ILE A 704 -16.29 -13.42 -18.28
N ASN A 705 -15.75 -12.79 -19.33
CA ASN A 705 -15.61 -11.34 -19.39
C ASN A 705 -16.98 -10.64 -19.34
N GLU A 706 -17.97 -11.15 -20.08
CA GLU A 706 -19.33 -10.60 -20.10
C GLU A 706 -20.03 -10.76 -18.73
N LEU A 707 -19.90 -11.92 -18.09
CA LEU A 707 -20.41 -12.16 -16.73
C LEU A 707 -19.75 -11.26 -15.68
N ASN A 708 -18.43 -11.08 -15.76
CA ASN A 708 -17.69 -10.21 -14.84
C ASN A 708 -17.99 -8.72 -15.07
N ALA A 709 -18.34 -8.34 -16.30
CA ALA A 709 -18.73 -6.97 -16.63
C ALA A 709 -20.20 -6.66 -16.26
N ASP A 710 -21.11 -7.63 -16.41
CA ASP A 710 -22.53 -7.49 -16.07
C ASP A 710 -23.06 -8.81 -15.46
N PRO A 711 -23.05 -8.96 -14.12
CA PRO A 711 -23.56 -10.16 -13.47
C PRO A 711 -25.06 -10.41 -13.68
N TYR A 712 -25.84 -9.37 -14.04
CA TYR A 712 -27.28 -9.42 -14.29
C TYR A 712 -27.60 -9.55 -15.78
N CYS A 713 -26.69 -10.11 -16.58
CA CYS A 713 -26.89 -10.23 -18.01
C CYS A 713 -27.93 -11.29 -18.39
N VAL A 714 -28.48 -11.11 -19.60
CA VAL A 714 -29.30 -12.13 -20.26
C VAL A 714 -28.51 -12.67 -21.44
N PHE A 715 -28.26 -13.98 -21.43
CA PHE A 715 -27.60 -14.70 -22.50
C PHE A 715 -28.64 -15.37 -23.40
N LEU A 716 -28.52 -15.18 -24.70
CA LEU A 716 -29.27 -15.90 -25.71
C LEU A 716 -28.35 -16.90 -26.40
N LEU A 717 -28.58 -18.19 -26.15
CA LEU A 717 -27.99 -19.31 -26.89
C LEU A 717 -28.96 -19.63 -28.05
N ASP A 718 -28.75 -18.98 -29.20
CA ASP A 718 -29.65 -19.02 -30.35
C ASP A 718 -29.44 -20.30 -31.19
N GLU A 719 -30.51 -20.92 -31.66
CA GLU A 719 -30.49 -22.17 -32.45
C GLU A 719 -29.73 -23.33 -31.77
N ALA A 720 -30.01 -23.57 -30.49
CA ALA A 720 -29.30 -24.55 -29.67
C ALA A 720 -29.28 -25.97 -30.24
N GLU A 721 -30.27 -26.36 -31.05
CA GLU A 721 -30.32 -27.67 -31.71
C GLU A 721 -29.17 -27.91 -32.70
N LYS A 722 -28.44 -26.87 -33.10
CA LYS A 722 -27.35 -26.97 -34.06
C LYS A 722 -25.98 -27.19 -33.41
N ALA A 723 -25.84 -26.97 -32.10
CA ALA A 723 -24.55 -27.12 -31.43
C ALA A 723 -24.12 -28.59 -31.33
N HIS A 724 -22.81 -28.79 -31.30
CA HIS A 724 -22.23 -30.07 -30.93
C HIS A 724 -22.53 -30.42 -29.45
N PRO A 725 -22.83 -31.69 -29.10
CA PRO A 725 -23.16 -32.07 -27.72
C PRO A 725 -22.09 -31.67 -26.67
N ASP A 726 -20.80 -31.78 -27.03
CA ASP A 726 -19.69 -31.38 -26.14
C ASP A 726 -19.68 -29.90 -25.75
N VAL A 727 -20.33 -29.03 -26.52
CA VAL A 727 -20.43 -27.59 -26.20
C VAL A 727 -21.17 -27.38 -24.89
N TRP A 728 -22.05 -28.30 -24.49
CA TRP A 728 -22.83 -28.17 -23.26
C TRP A 728 -22.07 -28.53 -21.99
N LYS A 729 -20.96 -29.28 -22.08
CA LYS A 729 -20.22 -29.78 -20.90
C LYS A 729 -19.78 -28.68 -19.93
N PRO A 730 -19.34 -27.50 -20.37
CA PRO A 730 -19.03 -26.40 -19.46
C PRO A 730 -20.28 -25.70 -18.91
N PHE A 731 -21.38 -25.68 -19.67
CA PHE A 731 -22.66 -25.09 -19.24
C PHE A 731 -23.38 -25.94 -18.18
N LEU A 732 -23.40 -27.28 -18.32
CA LEU A 732 -22.80 -28.17 -17.31
C LEU A 732 -22.62 -27.63 -15.89
N ASN A 733 -21.35 -27.42 -15.61
CA ASN A 733 -20.86 -26.98 -14.32
C ASN A 733 -21.42 -25.59 -13.99
N LEU A 734 -21.52 -24.70 -14.98
CA LEU A 734 -22.04 -23.35 -14.78
C LEU A 734 -23.47 -23.33 -14.22
N PHE A 735 -24.36 -24.19 -14.73
CA PHE A 735 -25.77 -24.23 -14.31
C PHE A 735 -25.97 -24.92 -12.96
N ASP A 736 -25.00 -25.71 -12.48
CA ASP A 736 -25.05 -26.35 -11.16
C ASP A 736 -24.36 -25.54 -10.09
N GLU A 737 -23.10 -25.21 -10.33
CA GLU A 737 -22.23 -24.56 -9.35
C GLU A 737 -22.45 -23.05 -9.33
N GLY A 738 -23.10 -22.48 -10.36
CA GLY A 738 -23.36 -21.05 -10.45
C GLY A 738 -22.13 -20.22 -10.82
N TRP A 739 -20.99 -20.85 -11.13
CA TRP A 739 -19.78 -20.18 -11.57
C TRP A 739 -19.06 -20.97 -12.66
N ILE A 740 -18.24 -20.26 -13.44
CA ILE A 740 -17.37 -20.81 -14.47
C ILE A 740 -15.99 -20.14 -14.38
N GLU A 741 -14.95 -20.88 -14.71
CA GLU A 741 -13.56 -20.42 -14.63
C GLU A 741 -12.88 -20.68 -15.98
N ASP A 742 -12.08 -19.71 -16.45
CA ASP A 742 -11.26 -19.91 -17.64
C ASP A 742 -9.97 -20.65 -17.30
N GLN A 743 -9.20 -20.97 -18.33
CA GLN A 743 -7.92 -21.67 -18.16
C GLN A 743 -6.81 -20.82 -17.54
N ARG A 744 -7.07 -19.53 -17.25
CA ARG A 744 -6.17 -18.62 -16.52
C ARG A 744 -6.50 -18.58 -15.03
N GLY A 745 -7.56 -19.25 -14.58
CA GLY A 745 -8.07 -19.17 -13.22
C GLY A 745 -8.97 -17.95 -12.97
N VAL A 746 -9.39 -17.23 -14.01
CA VAL A 746 -10.33 -16.12 -13.87
C VAL A 746 -11.74 -16.70 -13.75
N ARG A 747 -12.32 -16.55 -12.56
CA ARG A 747 -13.67 -17.01 -12.25
C ARG A 747 -14.71 -15.93 -12.53
N ALA A 748 -15.88 -16.35 -13.03
CA ALA A 748 -17.07 -15.54 -13.15
C ALA A 748 -18.28 -16.27 -12.55
N HIS A 749 -19.14 -15.52 -11.86
CA HIS A 749 -20.35 -16.03 -11.23
C HIS A 749 -21.56 -15.72 -12.11
N ALA A 750 -22.40 -16.71 -12.36
CA ALA A 750 -23.62 -16.64 -13.15
C ALA A 750 -24.90 -16.90 -12.33
N ASP A 751 -24.79 -16.91 -11.00
CA ASP A 751 -25.91 -16.98 -10.04
C ASP A 751 -26.97 -15.88 -10.25
N ARG A 752 -26.70 -14.90 -11.09
CA ARG A 752 -27.60 -13.78 -11.40
C ARG A 752 -27.84 -13.64 -12.90
N ALA A 753 -27.26 -14.49 -13.73
CA ALA A 753 -27.50 -14.44 -15.15
C ALA A 753 -28.78 -15.20 -15.50
N ILE A 754 -29.46 -14.75 -16.56
CA ILE A 754 -30.54 -15.51 -17.17
C ILE A 754 -30.03 -16.08 -18.49
N PHE A 755 -30.01 -17.41 -18.59
CA PHE A 755 -29.69 -18.10 -19.83
C PHE A 755 -30.99 -18.47 -20.54
N ILE A 756 -31.15 -17.96 -21.76
CA ILE A 756 -32.24 -18.29 -22.65
C ILE A 756 -31.66 -19.08 -23.81
N MET A 757 -32.08 -20.32 -23.93
CA MET A 757 -31.85 -21.13 -25.12
C MET A 757 -33.03 -20.96 -26.05
N THR A 758 -32.80 -20.93 -27.36
CA THR A 758 -33.90 -21.05 -28.32
C THR A 758 -33.70 -22.23 -29.23
N SER A 759 -34.81 -22.85 -29.61
CA SER A 759 -34.76 -23.95 -30.56
C SER A 759 -35.97 -23.98 -31.48
N ASN A 760 -35.75 -24.36 -32.74
CA ASN A 760 -36.82 -24.72 -33.67
C ASN A 760 -37.12 -26.23 -33.65
N ALA A 761 -36.38 -27.03 -32.88
CA ALA A 761 -36.68 -28.44 -32.71
C ALA A 761 -38.07 -28.62 -32.06
N GLY A 762 -38.90 -29.46 -32.67
CA GLY A 762 -40.29 -29.65 -32.25
C GLY A 762 -41.28 -28.60 -32.77
N ALA A 763 -40.87 -27.69 -33.66
CA ALA A 763 -41.77 -26.70 -34.25
C ALA A 763 -43.00 -27.32 -34.95
N ASP A 764 -42.83 -28.42 -35.69
CA ASP A 764 -43.92 -29.14 -36.35
C ASP A 764 -44.87 -29.79 -35.34
N LEU A 765 -44.32 -30.36 -34.27
CA LEU A 765 -45.09 -30.93 -33.17
C LEU A 765 -45.92 -29.86 -32.46
N ILE A 766 -45.34 -28.68 -32.21
CA ILE A 766 -46.04 -27.55 -31.60
C ILE A 766 -47.18 -27.08 -32.51
N ALA A 767 -46.95 -26.93 -33.82
CA ALA A 767 -47.97 -26.49 -34.75
C ALA A 767 -49.13 -27.50 -34.91
N ASP A 768 -48.83 -28.79 -35.00
CA ASP A 768 -49.83 -29.86 -35.08
C ASP A 768 -50.69 -29.92 -33.80
N GLN A 769 -50.05 -29.93 -32.62
CA GLN A 769 -50.75 -30.01 -31.35
C GLN A 769 -51.54 -28.74 -31.03
N PHE A 770 -51.04 -27.57 -31.43
CA PHE A 770 -51.77 -26.32 -31.34
C PHE A 770 -53.03 -26.33 -32.23
N GLY A 771 -52.92 -26.83 -33.47
CA GLY A 771 -54.07 -27.00 -34.37
C GLY A 771 -55.12 -27.97 -33.83
N ARG A 772 -54.70 -28.99 -33.06
CA ARG A 772 -55.57 -29.93 -32.35
C ARG A 772 -56.09 -29.44 -31.00
N GLN A 773 -55.75 -28.21 -30.60
CA GLN A 773 -56.14 -27.62 -29.32
C GLN A 773 -55.73 -28.46 -28.10
N VAL A 774 -54.58 -29.11 -28.16
CA VAL A 774 -53.99 -29.84 -27.04
C VAL A 774 -53.68 -28.86 -25.90
N GLU A 775 -53.85 -29.31 -24.66
CA GLU A 775 -53.56 -28.49 -23.48
C GLU A 775 -52.06 -28.14 -23.41
N ARG A 776 -51.74 -26.92 -22.97
CA ARG A 776 -50.38 -26.38 -23.05
C ARG A 776 -49.36 -27.16 -22.22
N SER A 777 -49.68 -27.53 -20.99
CA SER A 777 -48.76 -28.31 -20.15
C SER A 777 -48.43 -29.66 -20.79
N GLU A 778 -49.38 -30.23 -21.54
CA GLU A 778 -49.14 -31.40 -22.37
C GLU A 778 -48.21 -31.10 -23.56
N ILE A 779 -48.39 -29.98 -24.27
CA ILE A 779 -47.47 -29.56 -25.34
C ILE A 779 -46.05 -29.35 -24.80
N GLU A 780 -45.89 -28.64 -23.67
CA GLU A 780 -44.58 -28.40 -23.03
C GLU A 780 -43.86 -29.72 -22.68
N ARG A 781 -44.59 -30.68 -22.11
CA ARG A 781 -44.08 -32.02 -21.81
C ARG A 781 -43.69 -32.79 -23.07
N ASN A 782 -44.52 -32.74 -24.12
CA ASN A 782 -44.23 -33.40 -25.39
C ASN A 782 -43.01 -32.80 -26.10
N VAL A 783 -42.87 -31.48 -26.06
CA VAL A 783 -41.69 -30.77 -26.59
C VAL A 783 -40.45 -31.17 -25.81
N ARG A 784 -40.49 -31.17 -24.47
CA ARG A 784 -39.35 -31.62 -23.64
C ARG A 784 -38.93 -33.06 -23.99
N ASN A 785 -39.90 -33.96 -24.20
CA ASN A 785 -39.64 -35.33 -24.64
C ASN A 785 -39.16 -35.44 -26.10
N HIS A 786 -39.44 -34.45 -26.93
CA HIS A 786 -38.92 -34.39 -28.30
C HIS A 786 -37.46 -33.93 -28.30
N LEU A 787 -37.08 -32.99 -27.43
CA LEU A 787 -35.71 -32.49 -27.31
C LEU A 787 -34.69 -33.59 -26.99
N THR A 788 -35.06 -34.60 -26.21
CA THR A 788 -34.19 -35.76 -25.92
C THR A 788 -33.87 -36.60 -27.17
N LYS A 789 -34.66 -36.46 -28.24
CA LYS A 789 -34.53 -37.20 -29.50
C LYS A 789 -33.85 -36.39 -30.60
N VAL A 790 -33.53 -35.12 -30.34
CA VAL A 790 -32.87 -34.24 -31.31
C VAL A 790 -31.43 -34.70 -31.47
N GLN A 791 -31.05 -35.03 -32.70
CA GLN A 791 -29.70 -35.52 -33.03
C GLN A 791 -28.91 -34.48 -33.80
N HIS A 792 -27.62 -34.40 -33.49
CA HIS A 792 -26.70 -33.53 -34.21
C HIS A 792 -26.51 -34.05 -35.64
N ALA A 793 -26.52 -33.15 -36.63
CA ALA A 793 -26.57 -33.53 -38.04
C ALA A 793 -25.36 -34.39 -38.47
N ALA A 794 -24.16 -34.08 -37.94
CA ALA A 794 -22.93 -34.77 -38.31
C ALA A 794 -22.66 -36.01 -37.44
N THR A 795 -22.78 -35.90 -36.11
CA THR A 795 -22.37 -36.96 -35.18
C THR A 795 -23.48 -37.94 -34.86
N ARG A 796 -24.74 -37.62 -35.16
CA ARG A 796 -25.95 -38.40 -34.80
C ARG A 796 -26.16 -38.61 -33.30
N GLU A 797 -25.32 -38.00 -32.47
CA GLU A 797 -25.45 -38.00 -31.02
C GLU A 797 -26.60 -37.08 -30.58
N PRO A 798 -27.24 -37.35 -29.42
CA PRO A 798 -28.24 -36.45 -28.87
C PRO A 798 -27.63 -35.06 -28.62
N VAL A 799 -28.21 -34.03 -29.24
CA VAL A 799 -27.76 -32.64 -29.05
C VAL A 799 -27.96 -32.22 -27.61
N PHE A 800 -29.06 -32.66 -26.99
CA PHE A 800 -29.41 -32.33 -25.61
C PHE A 800 -29.44 -33.60 -24.76
N PRO A 801 -28.33 -33.91 -24.07
CA PRO A 801 -28.30 -35.03 -23.14
C PRO A 801 -29.32 -34.86 -21.99
N PRO A 802 -29.84 -35.97 -21.40
CA PRO A 802 -30.78 -35.89 -20.29
C PRO A 802 -30.28 -35.06 -19.10
N GLU A 803 -28.99 -35.17 -18.76
CA GLU A 803 -28.34 -34.39 -17.71
C GLU A 803 -28.41 -32.89 -17.97
N PHE A 804 -28.34 -32.48 -19.24
CA PHE A 804 -28.47 -31.08 -19.63
C PHE A 804 -29.91 -30.59 -19.57
N LEU A 805 -30.85 -31.37 -20.08
CA LEU A 805 -32.27 -31.02 -20.01
C LEU A 805 -32.80 -30.95 -18.58
N ALA A 806 -32.21 -31.71 -17.65
CA ALA A 806 -32.53 -31.65 -16.23
C ALA A 806 -32.17 -30.29 -15.58
N ARG A 807 -31.19 -29.56 -16.12
CA ARG A 807 -30.80 -28.22 -15.65
C ARG A 807 -31.70 -27.11 -16.19
N ILE A 808 -32.47 -27.39 -17.23
CA ILE A 808 -33.43 -26.44 -17.79
C ILE A 808 -34.61 -26.31 -16.84
N ARG A 809 -34.71 -25.14 -16.20
CA ARG A 809 -35.77 -24.79 -15.26
C ARG A 809 -37.15 -24.95 -15.90
N ARG A 810 -37.35 -24.29 -17.03
CA ARG A 810 -38.65 -24.19 -17.71
C ARG A 810 -38.48 -24.22 -19.22
N VAL A 811 -39.29 -25.06 -19.87
CA VAL A 811 -39.46 -25.03 -21.33
C VAL A 811 -40.67 -24.15 -21.61
N VAL A 812 -40.45 -23.04 -22.31
CA VAL A 812 -41.49 -22.09 -22.72
C VAL A 812 -41.78 -22.31 -24.19
N VAL A 813 -42.96 -22.87 -24.49
CA VAL A 813 -43.41 -23.13 -25.86
C VAL A 813 -44.04 -21.87 -26.44
N PHE A 814 -43.69 -21.47 -27.65
CA PHE A 814 -44.27 -20.32 -28.35
C PHE A 814 -45.35 -20.78 -29.34
N ASN A 815 -46.45 -20.04 -29.39
CA ASN A 815 -47.57 -20.35 -30.27
C ASN A 815 -47.25 -19.92 -31.72
N PRO A 816 -47.77 -20.62 -32.74
CA PRO A 816 -47.83 -20.10 -34.10
C PRO A 816 -48.59 -18.76 -34.14
N LEU A 817 -48.14 -17.84 -35.00
CA LEU A 817 -48.73 -16.50 -35.12
C LEU A 817 -50.05 -16.53 -35.91
N ASP A 818 -51.13 -16.17 -35.23
CA ASP A 818 -52.44 -15.96 -35.85
C ASP A 818 -52.54 -14.59 -36.54
N ARG A 819 -53.67 -14.34 -37.22
CA ARG A 819 -53.88 -13.07 -37.92
C ARG A 819 -53.89 -11.87 -36.96
N ALA A 820 -54.45 -12.01 -35.77
CA ALA A 820 -54.52 -10.93 -34.78
C ALA A 820 -53.12 -10.55 -34.29
N ALA A 821 -52.26 -11.54 -34.03
CA ALA A 821 -50.86 -11.33 -33.70
C ALA A 821 -50.10 -10.64 -34.84
N MET A 822 -50.31 -11.06 -36.09
CA MET A 822 -49.71 -10.39 -37.25
C MET A 822 -50.14 -8.92 -37.37
N ALA A 823 -51.40 -8.60 -37.10
CA ALA A 823 -51.89 -7.21 -37.09
C ALA A 823 -51.24 -6.38 -35.97
N GLY A 824 -51.11 -6.94 -34.76
CA GLY A 824 -50.41 -6.28 -33.67
C GLY A 824 -48.92 -6.05 -33.96
N ILE A 825 -48.24 -7.02 -34.58
CA ILE A 825 -46.85 -6.87 -35.04
C ILE A 825 -46.75 -5.76 -36.09
N ALA A 826 -47.63 -5.75 -37.10
CA ALA A 826 -47.65 -4.72 -38.14
C ALA A 826 -47.85 -3.33 -37.54
N ARG A 827 -48.82 -3.16 -36.64
CA ARG A 827 -49.07 -1.89 -35.94
C ARG A 827 -47.85 -1.43 -35.15
N LYS A 828 -47.21 -2.34 -34.41
CA LYS A 828 -46.00 -2.03 -33.63
C LYS A 828 -44.85 -1.58 -34.54
N MET A 829 -44.62 -2.29 -35.65
CA MET A 829 -43.55 -1.98 -36.58
C MET A 829 -43.80 -0.64 -37.27
N LEU A 830 -45.01 -0.41 -37.79
CA LEU A 830 -45.42 0.85 -38.41
C LEU A 830 -45.30 2.03 -37.44
N GLY A 831 -45.74 1.90 -36.19
CA GLY A 831 -45.57 2.95 -35.19
C GLY A 831 -44.11 3.30 -34.86
N ARG A 832 -43.15 2.37 -35.09
CA ARG A 832 -41.71 2.72 -35.05
C ARG A 832 -41.29 3.55 -36.27
N ARG A 833 -41.86 3.28 -37.46
CA ARG A 833 -41.57 4.03 -38.69
C ARG A 833 -42.19 5.42 -38.61
N GLU A 834 -43.43 5.54 -38.14
CA GLU A 834 -44.10 6.84 -37.93
C GLU A 834 -43.28 7.76 -37.02
N ARG A 835 -42.77 7.24 -35.89
CA ARG A 835 -41.86 7.99 -35.01
C ARG A 835 -40.56 8.38 -35.70
N PHE A 836 -39.89 7.44 -36.37
CA PHE A 836 -38.67 7.72 -37.12
C PHE A 836 -38.86 8.82 -38.17
N TRP A 837 -39.96 8.80 -38.92
CA TRP A 837 -40.27 9.82 -39.92
C TRP A 837 -40.57 11.18 -39.27
N SER A 838 -41.30 11.19 -38.15
CA SER A 838 -41.56 12.41 -37.41
C SER A 838 -40.28 13.04 -36.86
N GLU A 839 -39.41 12.24 -36.24
CA GLU A 839 -38.19 12.71 -35.55
C GLU A 839 -37.05 13.01 -36.51
N SER A 840 -36.85 12.18 -37.54
CA SER A 840 -35.69 12.29 -38.45
C SER A 840 -35.99 12.99 -39.76
N ARG A 841 -37.26 13.15 -40.15
CA ARG A 841 -37.66 13.74 -41.44
C ARG A 841 -38.64 14.90 -41.30
N GLU A 842 -39.04 15.26 -40.08
CA GLU A 842 -40.05 16.29 -39.80
C GLU A 842 -41.35 16.10 -40.60
N LYS A 843 -41.70 14.83 -40.88
CA LYS A 843 -42.90 14.47 -41.65
C LYS A 843 -43.73 13.46 -40.87
N ARG A 844 -45.01 13.75 -40.69
CA ARG A 844 -45.97 12.86 -40.06
C ARG A 844 -46.46 11.82 -41.05
N LEU A 845 -46.04 10.57 -40.87
CA LEU A 845 -46.60 9.41 -41.58
C LEU A 845 -47.91 8.98 -40.91
N VAL A 846 -48.96 8.82 -41.70
CA VAL A 846 -50.28 8.35 -41.24
C VAL A 846 -50.66 7.10 -42.02
N VAL A 847 -50.67 5.96 -41.31
CA VAL A 847 -51.07 4.67 -41.88
C VAL A 847 -52.43 4.25 -41.31
N PRO A 848 -53.49 4.14 -42.13
CA PRO A 848 -54.81 3.77 -41.63
C PRO A 848 -54.86 2.28 -41.25
N ASP A 849 -55.72 1.94 -40.29
CA ASP A 849 -55.89 0.55 -39.79
C ASP A 849 -56.25 -0.44 -40.91
N SER A 850 -56.90 0.01 -41.99
CA SER A 850 -57.18 -0.83 -43.15
C SER A 850 -55.92 -1.35 -43.85
N VAL A 851 -54.83 -0.57 -43.89
CA VAL A 851 -53.52 -1.03 -44.41
C VAL A 851 -52.91 -2.04 -43.45
N VAL A 852 -53.01 -1.81 -42.13
CA VAL A 852 -52.51 -2.74 -41.10
C VAL A 852 -53.21 -4.10 -41.23
N GLU A 853 -54.53 -4.11 -41.35
CA GLU A 853 -55.32 -5.32 -41.53
C GLU A 853 -55.02 -6.04 -42.85
N HIS A 854 -54.76 -5.29 -43.92
CA HIS A 854 -54.35 -5.86 -45.19
C HIS A 854 -52.98 -6.54 -45.08
N ILE A 855 -51.99 -5.86 -44.52
CA ILE A 855 -50.65 -6.43 -44.22
C ILE A 855 -50.80 -7.69 -43.38
N ALA A 856 -51.60 -7.66 -42.32
CA ALA A 856 -51.81 -8.81 -41.43
C ALA A 856 -52.40 -10.03 -42.15
N THR A 857 -53.38 -9.79 -43.02
CA THR A 857 -54.06 -10.84 -43.80
C THR A 857 -53.09 -11.49 -44.78
N VAL A 858 -52.34 -10.69 -45.54
CA VAL A 858 -51.34 -11.18 -46.50
C VAL A 858 -50.18 -11.86 -45.76
N ALA A 859 -49.73 -11.31 -44.64
CA ALA A 859 -48.65 -11.89 -43.83
C ALA A 859 -49.04 -13.28 -43.30
N HIS A 860 -50.24 -13.41 -42.75
CA HIS A 860 -50.72 -14.66 -42.19
C HIS A 860 -50.91 -15.75 -43.27
N ALA A 861 -51.37 -15.37 -44.47
CA ALA A 861 -51.45 -16.28 -45.61
C ALA A 861 -50.06 -16.73 -46.09
N ARG A 862 -49.16 -15.78 -46.41
CA ARG A 862 -47.79 -16.08 -46.87
C ARG A 862 -47.01 -16.92 -45.84
N ASN A 863 -47.21 -16.65 -44.54
CA ASN A 863 -46.54 -17.43 -43.48
C ASN A 863 -47.01 -18.89 -43.48
N ARG A 864 -48.32 -19.11 -43.64
CA ARG A 864 -48.91 -20.45 -43.73
C ARG A 864 -48.38 -21.22 -44.93
N ASP A 865 -48.31 -20.56 -46.09
CA ASP A 865 -47.79 -21.16 -47.33
C ASP A 865 -46.31 -21.55 -47.20
N SER A 866 -45.53 -20.80 -46.42
CA SER A 866 -44.14 -21.12 -46.10
C SER A 866 -43.95 -22.23 -45.04
N GLY A 867 -45.03 -22.80 -44.51
CA GLY A 867 -45.00 -23.76 -43.40
C GLY A 867 -44.57 -23.12 -42.07
N GLY A 868 -44.82 -21.83 -41.87
CA GLY A 868 -44.46 -21.11 -40.63
C GLY A 868 -42.97 -20.76 -40.49
N LYS A 869 -42.20 -20.82 -41.58
CA LYS A 869 -40.73 -20.62 -41.55
C LYS A 869 -40.31 -19.15 -41.45
N GLU A 870 -41.15 -18.21 -41.87
CA GLU A 870 -40.81 -16.79 -41.84
C GLU A 870 -41.38 -16.03 -40.63
N GLY A 871 -42.53 -16.46 -40.10
CA GLY A 871 -43.20 -15.87 -38.95
C GLY A 871 -43.47 -14.37 -39.12
N GLY A 872 -43.24 -13.59 -38.07
CA GLY A 872 -43.43 -12.15 -38.08
C GLY A 872 -42.47 -11.38 -39.00
N ARG A 873 -41.41 -12.01 -39.52
CA ARG A 873 -40.45 -11.35 -40.43
C ARG A 873 -41.09 -10.97 -41.77
N ILE A 874 -42.15 -11.67 -42.18
CA ILE A 874 -42.92 -11.32 -43.40
C ILE A 874 -43.52 -9.92 -43.28
N VAL A 875 -43.92 -9.51 -42.09
CA VAL A 875 -44.56 -8.21 -41.85
C VAL A 875 -43.63 -7.07 -42.24
N ASP A 876 -42.33 -7.17 -41.95
CA ASP A 876 -41.35 -6.15 -42.33
C ASP A 876 -41.24 -6.01 -43.86
N LYS A 877 -41.16 -7.15 -44.55
CA LYS A 877 -41.13 -7.19 -46.03
C LYS A 877 -42.38 -6.56 -46.64
N LEU A 878 -43.54 -6.83 -46.05
CA LEU A 878 -44.82 -6.27 -46.50
C LEU A 878 -44.95 -4.78 -46.19
N ILE A 879 -44.39 -4.29 -45.07
CA ILE A 879 -44.33 -2.86 -44.81
C ILE A 879 -43.47 -2.17 -45.87
N ALA A 880 -42.31 -2.74 -46.23
CA ALA A 880 -41.51 -2.21 -47.33
C ALA A 880 -42.32 -2.19 -48.65
N GLU A 881 -42.95 -3.30 -49.03
CA GLU A 881 -43.71 -3.48 -50.28
C GLU A 881 -44.96 -2.59 -50.37
N LEU A 882 -45.71 -2.45 -49.27
CA LEU A 882 -47.05 -1.84 -49.25
C LEU A 882 -47.09 -0.43 -48.64
N VAL A 883 -46.02 0.02 -47.99
CA VAL A 883 -45.94 1.35 -47.37
C VAL A 883 -44.76 2.14 -47.92
N GLU A 884 -43.54 1.64 -47.78
CA GLU A 884 -42.34 2.40 -48.13
C GLU A 884 -42.20 2.58 -49.64
N ASP A 885 -42.35 1.49 -50.41
CA ASP A 885 -42.27 1.48 -51.86
C ASP A 885 -43.29 2.43 -52.54
N PRO A 886 -44.59 2.42 -52.18
CA PRO A 886 -45.53 3.43 -52.66
C PRO A 886 -45.10 4.86 -52.35
N ILE A 887 -44.58 5.12 -51.14
CA ILE A 887 -44.11 6.46 -50.77
C ILE A 887 -42.91 6.86 -51.62
N VAL A 888 -41.95 5.97 -51.84
CA VAL A 888 -40.77 6.23 -52.69
C VAL A 888 -41.18 6.49 -54.13
N ARG A 889 -42.11 5.70 -54.69
CA ARG A 889 -42.64 5.92 -56.04
C ARG A 889 -43.38 7.26 -56.15
N ALA A 890 -44.20 7.59 -55.16
CA ALA A 890 -44.92 8.86 -55.08
C ALA A 890 -43.96 10.06 -54.93
N ALA A 891 -42.93 9.94 -54.09
CA ALA A 891 -41.95 11.00 -53.86
C ALA A 891 -41.06 11.22 -55.09
N THR A 892 -40.72 10.16 -55.83
CA THR A 892 -39.95 10.26 -57.08
C THR A 892 -40.76 10.94 -58.19
N SER A 893 -42.04 10.61 -58.32
CA SER A 893 -42.93 11.17 -59.35
C SER A 893 -43.44 12.59 -59.03
N ARG A 894 -43.63 12.91 -57.75
CA ARG A 894 -44.13 14.20 -57.24
C ARG A 894 -43.15 14.79 -56.22
N SER A 895 -41.92 15.06 -56.67
CA SER A 895 -40.81 15.47 -55.78
C SER A 895 -41.04 16.81 -55.08
N GLN A 896 -41.62 17.80 -55.77
CA GLN A 896 -41.94 19.09 -55.17
C GLN A 896 -43.00 18.97 -54.07
N ASP A 897 -44.05 18.18 -54.31
CA ASP A 897 -45.11 17.93 -53.33
C ASP A 897 -44.56 17.21 -52.09
N TYR A 898 -43.68 16.23 -52.28
CA TYR A 898 -43.02 15.53 -51.19
C TYR A 898 -42.09 16.45 -50.38
N LEU A 899 -41.30 17.31 -51.01
CA LEU A 899 -40.43 18.25 -50.31
C LEU A 899 -41.25 19.22 -49.46
N ALA A 900 -42.36 19.71 -50.01
CA ALA A 900 -43.20 20.73 -49.38
C ALA A 900 -44.24 20.19 -48.38
N CYS A 901 -44.41 18.87 -48.23
CA CYS A 901 -45.40 18.30 -47.32
C CYS A 901 -44.87 18.17 -45.89
N GLN A 902 -45.78 18.23 -44.92
CA GLN A 902 -45.53 17.89 -43.52
C GLN A 902 -46.25 16.60 -43.12
N ARG A 903 -47.22 16.17 -43.92
CA ARG A 903 -48.01 14.96 -43.68
C ARG A 903 -48.01 14.08 -44.93
N ILE A 904 -47.81 12.78 -44.70
CA ILE A 904 -47.86 11.72 -45.70
C ILE A 904 -48.93 10.74 -45.25
N GLU A 905 -50.01 10.64 -46.03
CA GLU A 905 -51.15 9.80 -45.70
C GLU A 905 -51.32 8.70 -46.73
N LEU A 906 -51.48 7.48 -46.24
CA LEU A 906 -51.75 6.32 -47.08
C LEU A 906 -53.26 6.10 -47.20
N ILE A 907 -53.73 5.81 -48.40
CA ILE A 907 -55.14 5.49 -48.67
C ILE A 907 -55.19 4.06 -49.21
N HIS A 908 -55.87 3.18 -48.49
CA HIS A 908 -56.09 1.80 -48.92
C HIS A 908 -57.34 1.71 -49.80
N GLN A 909 -57.17 1.24 -51.04
CA GLN A 909 -58.29 0.93 -51.93
C GLN A 909 -58.70 -0.55 -51.78
N PRO A 910 -59.84 -0.87 -51.14
CA PRO A 910 -60.20 -2.26 -50.81
C PRO A 910 -60.44 -3.15 -52.04
N ASN A 911 -60.86 -2.56 -53.17
CA ASN A 911 -61.22 -3.29 -54.38
C ASN A 911 -60.00 -3.66 -55.24
N THR A 912 -58.91 -2.90 -55.14
CA THR A 912 -57.69 -3.08 -55.95
C THR A 912 -56.49 -3.53 -55.13
N ASN A 913 -56.62 -3.57 -53.80
CA ASN A 913 -55.53 -3.74 -52.83
C ASN A 913 -54.34 -2.81 -53.11
N ARG A 914 -54.60 -1.64 -53.71
CA ARG A 914 -53.59 -0.61 -53.93
C ARG A 914 -53.54 0.33 -52.74
N VAL A 915 -52.33 0.76 -52.43
CA VAL A 915 -52.07 1.82 -51.44
C VAL A 915 -51.63 3.06 -52.20
N ASP A 916 -52.48 4.08 -52.18
CA ASP A 916 -52.18 5.39 -52.74
C ASP A 916 -51.56 6.30 -51.66
N VAL A 917 -50.77 7.28 -52.10
CA VAL A 917 -50.05 8.20 -51.21
C VAL A 917 -50.49 9.63 -51.47
N VAL A 918 -50.88 10.34 -50.41
CA VAL A 918 -51.23 11.75 -50.44
C VAL A 918 -50.21 12.55 -49.64
N PHE A 919 -49.74 13.64 -50.23
CA PHE A 919 -48.84 14.61 -49.59
C PHE A 919 -49.63 15.88 -49.25
N SER A 920 -49.63 16.29 -47.98
CA SER A 920 -50.36 17.50 -47.54
C SER A 920 -49.53 18.36 -46.58
N ARG A 921 -49.88 19.65 -46.50
CA ARG A 921 -49.37 20.61 -45.50
C ARG A 921 -50.33 20.65 -44.31
N GLU A 922 -49.84 20.94 -43.10
CA GLU A 922 -50.68 20.88 -41.88
C GLU A 922 -51.95 21.77 -41.93
N ASP A 923 -51.95 22.82 -42.75
CA ASP A 923 -53.07 23.76 -42.90
C ASP A 923 -54.16 23.36 -43.92
N GLN A 924 -54.06 22.18 -44.55
CA GLN A 924 -55.12 21.66 -45.41
C GLN A 924 -55.79 20.46 -44.74
N ARG A 925 -56.85 20.74 -43.98
CA ARG A 925 -57.83 19.74 -43.50
C ARG A 925 -58.93 19.51 -44.53
#